data_AF-A0A1I7UKS8-F1
#
_entry.id   AF-A0A1I7UKS8-F1
#
_cell.length_a   1.000
_cell.length_b   1.000
_cell.length_c   1.000
_cell.angle_alpha   90.00
_cell.angle_beta   90.00
_cell.angle_gamma   90.00
#
_symmetry.space_group_name_H-M   'P 1'
#
loop_
_entity.id
_entity.type
_entity.pdbx_description
1 polymer ?
#
loop_
_entity_poly.entity_id
_entity_poly.type
_entity_poly.pdbx_seq_one_letter_code
_entity_poly.pdbx_strand_id
1 'polypeptide(L)'
;MSNRHKYTFNGVYTFENAQEHMERNDFPWITLGTTGGIDGWVLTMLQFIENDTVYYSPFILKPGPKPEIKFRCCFVFLKEDGSSDPAGEGHLYLVPDRGYRGHSRSMWALLNEEKGYLTNGGITIEYGLQIEGIVNEDAIWTFNFHDRLFDCQEKQNMISFYEQSRNHGTTLFHCHKQLLTFHSTYFDSDSNENQMFKLTEDNLSSFDECIQISHGVQVNYAFNGVRFFENAREHMERNDFPRIPIGTIGGLDGWYLRMMQVNYKNNVYYCPFLRKLGSVPNIKLRYYFGFVKEDGTLIPAREGYYYLDFGHSLRGVGRSVEVWLDEENGYLTNGGINIEYGFQIEGILSWKNIWTFNFHDRLFDCQEQSNMITFYKRFFNQNGFTFFRCHKQLLTFHSTYFHSDSNENQMFELTEDNLTSSDDFLQISHGVETYDAFNGVGFFENAREHMERNDFPRNPIGTIGGIDGWYLTMTQTVQNNVTYYCPFVGKPGPHPKIKIRYYYAILMEDGSSESVGEGHLYLDSLYGYRGVGRSVAEFLDEEKGYLTNGGIKIEYGLQIEGSLDPYNFWTFNFHDRLFDCQEKQNMITFHEQSRNNNGITFFHCHKQLLTHHSTYFVSDSNEYQMFQLTNQNYLNSFEEFLLISHGVRAYYISFSQMMEYAQKYKMFNVIQLIDQSWVVMDIESILSEVFKYGLNHYLIKVLKKKKTSKELAEKLKNEDLETIPGEMMKKCVKRFFELAIPDGKFN
;
A
#
# COMPACT_ATOMS: atom_id res chain seq x y z
N MET A 1 -32.29 8.60 1.07
CA MET A 1 -31.98 7.77 -0.12
C MET A 1 -31.80 6.35 0.38
N SER A 2 -32.43 5.38 -0.28
CA SER A 2 -32.31 3.94 0.07
C SER A 2 -30.85 3.49 -0.12
N ASN A 3 -30.35 2.65 0.80
CA ASN A 3 -28.94 2.23 0.81
C ASN A 3 -28.57 1.38 -0.42
N ARG A 4 -29.57 0.74 -1.04
CA ARG A 4 -29.36 -0.10 -2.24
C ARG A 4 -28.82 0.63 -3.46
N HIS A 5 -29.08 1.93 -3.60
CA HIS A 5 -28.67 2.71 -4.78
C HIS A 5 -27.15 2.89 -4.90
N LYS A 6 -26.39 2.55 -3.85
CA LYS A 6 -24.93 2.56 -3.89
C LYS A 6 -24.35 1.35 -4.64
N TYR A 7 -25.14 0.29 -4.83
CA TYR A 7 -24.73 -1.00 -5.39
C TYR A 7 -25.20 -1.12 -6.84
N THR A 8 -24.40 -1.77 -7.69
CA THR A 8 -24.72 -1.95 -9.11
C THR A 8 -25.89 -2.88 -9.35
N PHE A 9 -25.94 -3.97 -8.59
CA PHE A 9 -27.04 -4.90 -8.64
C PHE A 9 -27.87 -4.77 -7.37
N ASN A 10 -29.12 -4.33 -7.47
CA ASN A 10 -29.95 -4.07 -6.31
C ASN A 10 -31.43 -4.26 -6.60
N GLY A 11 -32.21 -4.47 -5.55
CA GLY A 11 -33.63 -4.68 -5.68
C GLY A 11 -34.35 -4.74 -4.34
N VAL A 12 -35.67 -4.93 -4.43
CA VAL A 12 -36.53 -5.26 -3.30
C VAL A 12 -37.31 -6.51 -3.67
N TYR A 13 -37.33 -7.48 -2.77
CA TYR A 13 -38.07 -8.71 -2.95
C TYR A 13 -38.93 -9.01 -1.72
N THR A 14 -40.18 -9.41 -1.94
CA THR A 14 -41.10 -9.81 -0.88
C THR A 14 -41.28 -11.33 -0.92
N PHE A 15 -40.91 -12.00 0.15
CA PHE A 15 -41.25 -13.40 0.37
C PHE A 15 -42.68 -13.46 0.90
N GLU A 16 -43.63 -13.80 0.04
CA GLU A 16 -45.04 -14.02 0.41
C GLU A 16 -45.18 -15.26 1.30
N ASN A 17 -46.25 -15.34 2.11
CA ASN A 17 -46.52 -16.49 3.01
C ASN A 17 -45.32 -16.81 3.92
N ALA A 18 -44.68 -15.76 4.45
CA ALA A 18 -43.42 -15.88 5.17
C ALA A 18 -43.57 -16.70 6.45
N GLN A 19 -44.74 -16.65 7.10
CA GLN A 19 -45.00 -17.45 8.29
C GLN A 19 -45.00 -18.95 7.96
N GLU A 20 -45.72 -19.36 6.92
CA GLU A 20 -45.77 -20.76 6.47
C GLU A 20 -44.36 -21.26 6.09
N HIS A 21 -43.58 -20.41 5.41
CA HIS A 21 -42.20 -20.72 5.06
C HIS A 21 -41.26 -20.82 6.27
N MET A 22 -41.48 -20.01 7.32
CA MET A 22 -40.73 -20.12 8.58
C MET A 22 -41.07 -21.38 9.38
N GLU A 23 -42.32 -21.82 9.34
CA GLU A 23 -42.75 -23.03 10.05
C GLU A 23 -42.18 -24.30 9.38
N ARG A 24 -42.04 -24.28 8.04
CA ARG A 24 -41.52 -25.41 7.25
C ARG A 24 -40.02 -25.32 6.95
N ASN A 25 -39.41 -24.15 7.16
CA ASN A 25 -38.04 -23.83 6.76
C ASN A 25 -37.79 -24.10 5.26
N ASP A 26 -38.70 -23.65 4.39
CA ASP A 26 -38.71 -23.93 2.95
C ASP A 26 -38.79 -22.68 2.08
N PHE A 27 -38.13 -21.59 2.51
CA PHE A 27 -38.09 -20.35 1.73
C PHE A 27 -37.60 -20.59 0.29
N PRO A 28 -38.26 -19.98 -0.72
CA PRO A 28 -37.90 -20.18 -2.11
C PRO A 28 -36.53 -19.56 -2.44
N TRP A 29 -35.94 -20.07 -3.52
CA TRP A 29 -34.68 -19.59 -4.08
C TRP A 29 -34.99 -18.72 -5.28
N ILE A 30 -34.72 -17.41 -5.15
CA ILE A 30 -35.11 -16.42 -6.15
C ILE A 30 -33.92 -16.11 -7.03
N THR A 31 -34.05 -16.34 -8.33
CA THR A 31 -32.99 -16.01 -9.29
C THR A 31 -32.91 -14.49 -9.45
N LEU A 32 -31.71 -13.96 -9.22
CA LEU A 32 -31.38 -12.56 -9.33
C LEU A 32 -30.81 -12.20 -10.73
N GLY A 33 -30.18 -13.17 -11.41
CA GLY A 33 -29.58 -12.98 -12.73
C GLY A 33 -28.08 -12.70 -12.67
N THR A 34 -27.60 -11.83 -13.56
CA THR A 34 -26.17 -11.56 -13.79
C THR A 34 -25.69 -10.27 -13.10
N THR A 35 -24.57 -10.33 -12.39
CA THR A 35 -23.84 -9.16 -11.86
C THR A 35 -22.34 -9.42 -11.89
N GLY A 36 -21.56 -8.39 -12.24
CA GLY A 36 -20.11 -8.46 -12.37
C GLY A 36 -19.63 -9.51 -13.37
N GLY A 37 -20.37 -9.67 -14.47
CA GLY A 37 -20.10 -10.70 -15.48
C GLY A 37 -20.40 -12.14 -15.06
N ILE A 38 -20.92 -12.36 -13.83
CA ILE A 38 -21.23 -13.70 -13.30
C ILE A 38 -22.74 -13.89 -13.25
N ASP A 39 -23.23 -14.91 -13.96
CA ASP A 39 -24.65 -15.26 -13.97
C ASP A 39 -25.03 -16.29 -12.88
N GLY A 40 -26.33 -16.38 -12.60
CA GLY A 40 -26.90 -17.40 -11.73
C GLY A 40 -26.91 -17.06 -10.23
N TRP A 41 -26.92 -15.77 -9.88
CA TRP A 41 -27.09 -15.37 -8.48
C TRP A 41 -28.50 -15.68 -7.98
N VAL A 42 -28.61 -16.10 -6.71
CA VAL A 42 -29.89 -16.42 -6.07
C VAL A 42 -29.98 -15.83 -4.68
N LEU A 43 -31.19 -15.39 -4.29
CA LEU A 43 -31.56 -14.87 -2.98
C LEU A 43 -32.52 -15.83 -2.28
N THR A 44 -32.28 -16.10 -0.99
CA THR A 44 -33.20 -16.85 -0.13
C THR A 44 -33.09 -16.39 1.32
N MET A 45 -33.78 -17.07 2.24
CA MET A 45 -33.69 -16.87 3.69
C MET A 45 -33.14 -18.13 4.35
N LEU A 46 -32.06 -18.00 5.12
CA LEU A 46 -31.47 -19.09 5.89
C LEU A 46 -31.91 -19.06 7.34
N GLN A 47 -32.31 -20.22 7.85
CA GLN A 47 -32.55 -20.48 9.26
C GLN A 47 -31.27 -20.90 9.97
N PHE A 48 -31.09 -20.44 11.20
CA PHE A 48 -30.14 -21.02 12.15
C PHE A 48 -30.64 -20.85 13.59
N ILE A 49 -30.07 -21.64 14.50
CA ILE A 49 -30.45 -21.64 15.92
C ILE A 49 -29.26 -21.17 16.74
N GLU A 50 -29.48 -20.17 17.58
CA GLU A 50 -28.49 -19.64 18.52
C GLU A 50 -29.16 -19.44 19.88
N ASN A 51 -28.62 -20.05 20.94
CA ASN A 51 -29.16 -20.01 22.30
C ASN A 51 -30.67 -20.34 22.36
N ASP A 52 -31.07 -21.47 21.76
CA ASP A 52 -32.46 -21.95 21.66
C ASP A 52 -33.44 -20.99 20.95
N THR A 53 -32.93 -19.94 20.31
CA THR A 53 -33.72 -18.98 19.55
C THR A 53 -33.51 -19.21 18.06
N VAL A 54 -34.62 -19.28 17.31
CA VAL A 54 -34.60 -19.43 15.84
C VAL A 54 -34.42 -18.07 15.19
N TYR A 55 -33.43 -17.96 14.32
CA TYR A 55 -33.13 -16.77 13.54
C TYR A 55 -33.25 -17.04 12.05
N TYR A 56 -33.69 -16.01 11.32
CA TYR A 56 -33.73 -15.98 9.87
C TYR A 56 -32.86 -14.85 9.35
N SER A 57 -32.15 -15.11 8.25
CA SER A 57 -31.28 -14.11 7.64
C SER A 57 -31.32 -14.20 6.11
N PRO A 58 -31.35 -13.06 5.40
CA PRO A 58 -31.22 -13.04 3.96
C PRO A 58 -29.88 -13.65 3.54
N PHE A 59 -29.90 -14.44 2.49
CA PHE A 59 -28.73 -15.16 2.01
C PHE A 59 -28.64 -15.06 0.50
N ILE A 60 -27.47 -14.63 0.03
CA ILE A 60 -27.15 -14.58 -1.39
C ILE A 60 -26.06 -15.60 -1.69
N LEU A 61 -26.24 -16.36 -2.77
CA LEU A 61 -25.19 -17.23 -3.28
C LEU A 61 -25.27 -17.32 -4.80
N LYS A 62 -24.25 -17.94 -5.39
CA LYS A 62 -24.27 -18.38 -6.78
C LYS A 62 -24.03 -19.88 -6.77
N PRO A 63 -25.02 -20.72 -7.11
CA PRO A 63 -24.86 -22.17 -7.16
C PRO A 63 -23.86 -22.56 -8.25
N GLY A 64 -23.07 -23.60 -7.99
CA GLY A 64 -22.08 -24.13 -8.94
C GLY A 64 -20.74 -23.40 -8.92
N PRO A 65 -19.79 -23.83 -9.79
CA PRO A 65 -18.42 -23.33 -9.78
C PRO A 65 -18.38 -21.83 -10.10
N LYS A 66 -17.62 -21.07 -9.32
CA LYS A 66 -17.35 -19.65 -9.55
C LYS A 66 -15.90 -19.34 -9.17
N PRO A 67 -15.29 -18.32 -9.78
CA PRO A 67 -14.02 -17.80 -9.30
C PRO A 67 -14.16 -17.27 -7.87
N GLU A 68 -13.04 -17.16 -7.17
CA GLU A 68 -13.00 -16.40 -5.92
C GLU A 68 -13.26 -14.94 -6.24
N ILE A 69 -14.13 -14.29 -5.47
CA ILE A 69 -14.56 -12.92 -5.75
C ILE A 69 -14.49 -12.06 -4.50
N LYS A 70 -14.20 -10.78 -4.71
CA LYS A 70 -14.29 -9.73 -3.71
C LYS A 70 -15.53 -8.93 -4.01
N PHE A 71 -16.42 -8.80 -3.04
CA PHE A 71 -17.72 -8.20 -3.27
C PHE A 71 -18.19 -7.39 -2.06
N ARG A 72 -19.07 -6.43 -2.33
CA ARG A 72 -19.89 -5.76 -1.33
C ARG A 72 -21.32 -6.20 -1.46
N CYS A 73 -22.01 -6.25 -0.32
CA CYS A 73 -23.45 -6.45 -0.32
C CYS A 73 -24.11 -5.74 0.85
N CYS A 74 -25.39 -5.44 0.69
CA CYS A 74 -26.26 -5.01 1.77
C CYS A 74 -27.55 -5.82 1.80
N PHE A 75 -28.03 -6.11 3.01
CA PHE A 75 -29.38 -6.62 3.24
C PHE A 75 -30.08 -5.76 4.28
N VAL A 76 -31.34 -5.47 4.01
CA VAL A 76 -32.18 -4.63 4.85
C VAL A 76 -33.59 -5.23 4.90
N PHE A 77 -34.08 -5.50 6.11
CA PHE A 77 -35.51 -5.79 6.29
C PHE A 77 -36.30 -4.49 6.23
N LEU A 78 -37.30 -4.44 5.36
CA LEU A 78 -38.22 -3.31 5.25
C LEU A 78 -39.44 -3.54 6.15
N LYS A 79 -39.87 -2.49 6.84
CA LYS A 79 -41.12 -2.47 7.61
C LYS A 79 -42.27 -1.92 6.78
N GLU A 80 -43.48 -2.19 7.23
CA GLU A 80 -44.73 -1.71 6.59
C GLU A 80 -44.79 -0.19 6.45
N ASP A 81 -44.25 0.55 7.43
CA ASP A 81 -44.18 2.01 7.40
C ASP A 81 -43.12 2.58 6.44
N GLY A 82 -42.41 1.70 5.71
CA GLY A 82 -41.31 2.04 4.82
C GLY A 82 -40.00 2.37 5.55
N SER A 83 -39.99 2.32 6.88
CA SER A 83 -38.75 2.41 7.65
C SER A 83 -37.95 1.12 7.55
N SER A 84 -36.65 1.22 7.82
CA SER A 84 -35.73 0.11 7.64
C SER A 84 -34.79 -0.01 8.83
N ASP A 85 -34.32 -1.23 9.07
CA ASP A 85 -33.22 -1.45 9.99
C ASP A 85 -31.90 -0.86 9.47
N PRO A 86 -30.88 -0.69 10.33
CA PRO A 86 -29.52 -0.43 9.88
C PRO A 86 -29.10 -1.50 8.88
N ALA A 87 -28.57 -1.09 7.73
CA ALA A 87 -28.14 -2.02 6.71
C ALA A 87 -26.99 -2.90 7.25
N GLY A 88 -27.12 -4.22 7.10
CA GLY A 88 -25.99 -5.11 7.23
C GLY A 88 -25.12 -4.98 5.99
N GLU A 89 -24.17 -4.05 6.00
CA GLU A 89 -23.16 -3.91 4.94
C GLU A 89 -22.01 -4.90 5.20
N GLY A 90 -21.64 -5.67 4.18
CA GLY A 90 -20.53 -6.63 4.23
C GLY A 90 -19.50 -6.33 3.14
N HIS A 91 -18.21 -6.47 3.48
CA HIS A 91 -17.08 -6.34 2.58
C HIS A 91 -16.22 -7.59 2.71
N LEU A 92 -16.32 -8.50 1.74
CA LEU A 92 -15.91 -9.89 1.96
C LEU A 92 -15.30 -10.53 0.70
N TYR A 93 -14.52 -11.58 0.97
CA TYR A 93 -14.02 -12.53 -0.02
C TYR A 93 -14.93 -13.76 -0.02
N LEU A 94 -15.50 -14.07 -1.18
CA LEU A 94 -16.33 -15.24 -1.39
C LEU A 94 -15.50 -16.30 -2.12
N VAL A 95 -15.02 -17.26 -1.35
CA VAL A 95 -14.39 -18.51 -1.84
C VAL A 95 -15.44 -19.32 -2.63
N PRO A 96 -15.02 -20.14 -3.62
CA PRO A 96 -15.92 -21.09 -4.29
C PRO A 96 -16.81 -21.86 -3.29
N ASP A 97 -18.07 -22.10 -3.67
CA ASP A 97 -19.09 -22.84 -2.89
C ASP A 97 -19.62 -22.19 -1.60
N ARG A 98 -19.28 -20.94 -1.31
CA ARG A 98 -19.89 -20.19 -0.20
C ARG A 98 -20.85 -19.10 -0.69
N GLY A 99 -21.86 -18.81 0.12
CA GLY A 99 -22.73 -17.64 0.00
C GLY A 99 -22.53 -16.69 1.17
N TYR A 100 -23.20 -15.54 1.13
CA TYR A 100 -23.14 -14.56 2.20
C TYR A 100 -24.49 -14.38 2.89
N ARG A 101 -24.43 -14.41 4.22
CA ARG A 101 -25.56 -14.26 5.12
C ARG A 101 -25.57 -12.83 5.67
N GLY A 102 -26.68 -12.13 5.46
CA GLY A 102 -26.91 -10.80 5.99
C GLY A 102 -27.10 -10.78 7.51
N HIS A 103 -27.60 -9.66 8.02
CA HIS A 103 -27.98 -9.57 9.42
C HIS A 103 -29.21 -10.46 9.69
N SER A 104 -29.27 -11.07 10.87
CA SER A 104 -30.35 -11.98 11.24
C SER A 104 -31.39 -11.32 12.13
N ARG A 105 -32.60 -11.87 12.11
CA ARG A 105 -33.70 -11.49 13.00
C ARG A 105 -34.32 -12.75 13.56
N SER A 106 -34.71 -12.70 14.84
CA SER A 106 -35.40 -13.83 15.44
C SER A 106 -36.76 -14.01 14.78
N MET A 107 -37.21 -15.26 14.66
CA MET A 107 -38.54 -15.58 14.14
C MET A 107 -39.63 -14.80 14.90
N TRP A 108 -39.50 -14.70 16.22
CA TRP A 108 -40.40 -13.91 17.05
C TRP A 108 -40.45 -12.42 16.64
N ALA A 109 -39.31 -11.81 16.34
CA ALA A 109 -39.28 -10.40 15.94
C ALA A 109 -39.89 -10.18 14.54
N LEU A 110 -39.71 -11.12 13.63
CA LEU A 110 -40.25 -11.03 12.27
C LEU A 110 -41.76 -11.25 12.21
N LEU A 111 -42.31 -12.10 13.09
CA LEU A 111 -43.75 -12.38 13.16
C LEU A 111 -44.53 -11.45 14.09
N ASN A 112 -43.85 -10.62 14.89
CA ASN A 112 -44.52 -9.68 15.78
C ASN A 112 -45.05 -8.47 14.99
N GLU A 113 -46.38 -8.36 14.88
CA GLU A 113 -47.06 -7.25 14.19
C GLU A 113 -46.63 -5.87 14.69
N GLU A 114 -46.36 -5.71 16.00
CA GLU A 114 -45.90 -4.44 16.58
C GLU A 114 -44.51 -4.01 16.07
N LYS A 115 -43.72 -4.95 15.52
CA LYS A 115 -42.40 -4.67 14.95
C LYS A 115 -42.48 -4.29 13.47
N GLY A 116 -43.61 -4.55 12.80
CA GLY A 116 -43.93 -4.08 11.45
C GLY A 116 -43.18 -4.75 10.31
N TYR A 117 -42.49 -5.88 10.50
CA TYR A 117 -41.74 -6.56 9.43
C TYR A 117 -42.60 -7.45 8.53
N LEU A 118 -43.79 -7.84 8.99
CA LEU A 118 -44.72 -8.69 8.27
C LEU A 118 -45.81 -7.80 7.66
N THR A 119 -45.84 -7.67 6.35
CA THR A 119 -46.85 -6.87 5.63
C THR A 119 -47.67 -7.80 4.74
N ASN A 120 -48.97 -7.91 4.99
CA ASN A 120 -49.86 -8.85 4.29
C ASN A 120 -49.34 -10.31 4.28
N GLY A 121 -48.74 -10.76 5.38
CA GLY A 121 -48.15 -12.10 5.49
C GLY A 121 -46.81 -12.28 4.77
N GLY A 122 -46.26 -11.24 4.15
CA GLY A 122 -44.97 -11.28 3.47
C GLY A 122 -43.87 -10.54 4.23
N ILE A 123 -42.61 -10.96 4.02
CA ILE A 123 -41.41 -10.27 4.52
C ILE A 123 -40.67 -9.66 3.34
N THR A 124 -40.39 -8.36 3.44
CA THR A 124 -39.75 -7.62 2.36
C THR A 124 -38.28 -7.35 2.67
N ILE A 125 -37.41 -7.73 1.74
CA ILE A 125 -35.96 -7.54 1.81
C ILE A 125 -35.53 -6.57 0.71
N GLU A 126 -34.86 -5.50 1.10
CA GLU A 126 -34.02 -4.70 0.21
C GLU A 126 -32.62 -5.30 0.19
N TYR A 127 -32.07 -5.49 -1.01
CA TYR A 127 -30.73 -6.04 -1.21
C TYR A 127 -29.92 -5.20 -2.19
N GLY A 128 -28.60 -5.25 -2.01
CA GLY A 128 -27.61 -4.69 -2.93
C GLY A 128 -26.40 -5.61 -2.99
N LEU A 129 -25.82 -5.79 -4.17
CA LEU A 129 -24.67 -6.62 -4.47
C LEU A 129 -23.79 -5.88 -5.48
N GLN A 130 -22.48 -5.95 -5.27
CA GLN A 130 -21.49 -5.43 -6.21
C GLN A 130 -20.23 -6.29 -6.13
N ILE A 131 -19.77 -6.78 -7.28
CA ILE A 131 -18.48 -7.47 -7.38
C ILE A 131 -17.41 -6.41 -7.65
N GLU A 132 -16.39 -6.32 -6.81
CA GLU A 132 -15.28 -5.37 -6.95
C GLU A 132 -14.06 -5.99 -7.64
N GLY A 133 -13.84 -7.28 -7.43
CA GLY A 133 -12.73 -8.00 -8.04
C GLY A 133 -13.02 -9.47 -8.19
N ILE A 134 -12.33 -10.08 -9.13
CA ILE A 134 -12.49 -11.49 -9.52
C ILE A 134 -11.08 -12.09 -9.59
N VAL A 135 -10.91 -13.30 -9.07
CA VAL A 135 -9.69 -14.07 -9.29
C VAL A 135 -9.82 -14.76 -10.65
N ASN A 136 -8.97 -14.40 -11.61
CA ASN A 136 -8.93 -15.04 -12.92
C ASN A 136 -8.38 -16.48 -12.83
N GLU A 137 -8.41 -17.20 -13.96
CA GLU A 137 -7.86 -18.57 -14.05
C GLU A 137 -6.37 -18.65 -13.70
N ASP A 138 -5.64 -17.56 -13.91
CA ASP A 138 -4.22 -17.35 -13.54
C ASP A 138 -4.00 -17.07 -12.04
N ALA A 139 -5.07 -17.08 -11.24
CA ALA A 139 -5.09 -16.72 -9.81
C ALA A 139 -4.78 -15.26 -9.48
N ILE A 140 -4.78 -14.36 -10.48
CA ILE A 140 -4.55 -12.92 -10.30
C ILE A 140 -5.88 -12.23 -9.99
N TRP A 141 -5.85 -11.32 -9.01
CA TRP A 141 -6.99 -10.45 -8.74
C TRP A 141 -7.11 -9.40 -9.84
N THR A 142 -8.17 -9.50 -10.63
CA THR A 142 -8.57 -8.49 -11.60
C THR A 142 -9.66 -7.60 -11.01
N PHE A 143 -9.68 -6.33 -11.40
CA PHE A 143 -10.81 -5.45 -11.14
C PHE A 143 -11.99 -5.87 -12.00
N ASN A 144 -13.18 -5.84 -11.42
CA ASN A 144 -14.39 -6.01 -12.20
C ASN A 144 -14.77 -4.67 -12.87
N PHE A 145 -14.53 -4.57 -14.17
CA PHE A 145 -14.93 -3.40 -14.97
C PHE A 145 -16.30 -3.55 -15.64
N HIS A 146 -16.94 -4.72 -15.57
CA HIS A 146 -18.25 -4.94 -16.19
C HIS A 146 -19.40 -4.28 -15.43
N ASP A 147 -19.17 -4.00 -14.14
CA ASP A 147 -20.09 -3.27 -13.29
C ASP A 147 -19.54 -1.86 -13.04
N ARG A 148 -20.44 -0.88 -12.88
CA ARG A 148 -20.02 0.45 -12.43
C ARG A 148 -19.50 0.40 -10.99
N LEU A 149 -18.61 1.33 -10.62
CA LEU A 149 -18.09 1.40 -9.24
C LEU A 149 -19.14 1.86 -8.22
N PHE A 150 -18.89 1.56 -6.94
CA PHE A 150 -19.76 1.94 -5.83
C PHE A 150 -19.95 3.46 -5.84
N ASP A 151 -21.18 3.94 -5.68
CA ASP A 151 -21.47 5.38 -5.59
C ASP A 151 -21.17 6.19 -6.88
N CYS A 152 -21.08 5.52 -8.03
CA CYS A 152 -20.73 6.17 -9.31
C CYS A 152 -21.83 7.06 -9.91
N GLN A 153 -23.12 6.79 -9.63
CA GLN A 153 -24.23 7.57 -10.19
C GLN A 153 -24.27 8.99 -9.65
N GLU A 154 -23.82 9.21 -8.42
CA GLU A 154 -23.78 10.54 -7.80
C GLU A 154 -22.49 11.31 -8.13
N LYS A 155 -21.43 10.63 -8.58
CA LYS A 155 -20.06 11.18 -8.60
C LYS A 155 -19.47 11.53 -9.96
N GLN A 156 -20.10 11.21 -11.10
CA GLN A 156 -19.59 11.51 -12.46
C GLN A 156 -18.11 11.18 -12.70
N ASN A 157 -17.55 10.22 -11.95
CA ASN A 157 -16.12 9.90 -11.93
C ASN A 157 -15.81 8.65 -12.79
N MET A 158 -16.63 8.36 -13.81
CA MET A 158 -16.48 7.15 -14.61
C MET A 158 -16.26 7.48 -16.08
N ILE A 159 -15.33 6.77 -16.70
CA ILE A 159 -15.20 6.67 -18.15
C ILE A 159 -15.71 5.29 -18.54
N SER A 160 -16.57 5.24 -19.56
CA SER A 160 -17.12 3.98 -20.05
C SER A 160 -16.59 3.65 -21.44
N PHE A 161 -16.27 2.39 -21.68
CA PHE A 161 -15.87 1.88 -22.99
C PHE A 161 -16.90 0.86 -23.42
N TYR A 162 -17.22 0.82 -24.70
CA TYR A 162 -18.16 -0.16 -25.22
C TYR A 162 -17.69 -0.77 -26.53
N GLU A 163 -17.96 -2.05 -26.70
CA GLU A 163 -17.80 -2.77 -27.96
C GLU A 163 -19.17 -3.29 -28.40
N GLN A 164 -19.43 -3.26 -29.70
CA GLN A 164 -20.68 -3.74 -30.28
C GLN A 164 -20.38 -4.87 -31.26
N SER A 165 -20.38 -6.10 -30.75
CA SER A 165 -20.23 -7.28 -31.59
C SER A 165 -21.57 -7.65 -32.23
N ARG A 166 -21.52 -8.11 -33.48
CA ARG A 166 -22.71 -8.60 -34.21
C ARG A 166 -23.28 -9.89 -33.62
N ASN A 167 -22.48 -10.65 -32.86
CA ASN A 167 -22.83 -11.99 -32.38
C ASN A 167 -23.05 -12.07 -30.86
N HIS A 168 -22.43 -11.18 -30.07
CA HIS A 168 -22.38 -11.31 -28.60
C HIS A 168 -23.03 -10.14 -27.82
N GLY A 169 -23.61 -9.16 -28.50
CA GLY A 169 -24.24 -8.00 -27.87
C GLY A 169 -23.25 -6.86 -27.59
N THR A 170 -23.63 -5.93 -26.70
CA THR A 170 -22.76 -4.80 -26.32
C THR A 170 -21.97 -5.14 -25.07
N THR A 171 -20.64 -5.20 -25.17
CA THR A 171 -19.75 -5.31 -24.01
C THR A 171 -19.46 -3.92 -23.45
N LEU A 172 -19.52 -3.75 -22.13
CA LEU A 172 -19.27 -2.47 -21.46
C LEU A 172 -18.16 -2.63 -20.40
N PHE A 173 -17.24 -1.67 -20.37
CA PHE A 173 -16.22 -1.51 -19.34
C PHE A 173 -16.40 -0.16 -18.67
N HIS A 174 -16.28 -0.12 -17.34
CA HIS A 174 -16.47 1.06 -16.52
C HIS A 174 -15.23 1.30 -15.66
N CYS A 175 -14.47 2.34 -15.99
CA CYS A 175 -13.20 2.65 -15.34
C CYS A 175 -13.30 3.94 -14.51
N HIS A 176 -12.50 4.03 -13.45
CA HIS A 176 -12.46 5.24 -12.62
C HIS A 176 -11.68 6.35 -13.32
N LYS A 177 -12.30 7.50 -13.50
CA LYS A 177 -11.74 8.65 -14.23
C LYS A 177 -10.38 9.07 -13.69
N GLN A 178 -10.25 9.22 -12.37
CA GLN A 178 -8.98 9.66 -11.76
C GLN A 178 -7.82 8.68 -12.01
N LEU A 179 -8.10 7.37 -12.10
CA LEU A 179 -7.05 6.38 -12.34
C LEU A 179 -6.63 6.41 -13.80
N LEU A 180 -7.59 6.50 -14.73
CA LEU A 180 -7.26 6.63 -16.14
C LEU A 180 -6.56 7.94 -16.48
N THR A 181 -6.99 9.07 -15.91
CA THR A 181 -6.31 10.38 -16.11
C THR A 181 -4.95 10.43 -15.43
N PHE A 182 -4.73 9.62 -14.39
CA PHE A 182 -3.42 9.48 -13.77
C PHE A 182 -2.45 8.72 -14.68
N HIS A 183 -2.91 7.69 -15.38
CA HIS A 183 -2.08 6.85 -16.25
C HIS A 183 -2.03 7.30 -17.71
N SER A 184 -2.92 8.19 -18.15
CA SER A 184 -2.99 8.62 -19.55
C SER A 184 -3.46 10.06 -19.70
N THR A 185 -2.69 10.84 -20.47
CA THR A 185 -3.01 12.22 -20.87
C THR A 185 -4.11 12.30 -21.94
N TYR A 186 -4.56 11.15 -22.47
CA TYR A 186 -5.64 11.08 -23.45
C TYR A 186 -7.01 11.44 -22.85
N PHE A 187 -7.19 11.19 -21.54
CA PHE A 187 -8.44 11.45 -20.85
C PHE A 187 -8.40 12.81 -20.15
N ASP A 188 -9.47 13.59 -20.32
CA ASP A 188 -9.59 14.93 -19.73
C ASP A 188 -10.19 14.85 -18.32
N SER A 189 -9.42 15.22 -17.29
CA SER A 189 -9.89 15.27 -15.89
C SER A 189 -11.02 16.26 -15.67
N ASP A 190 -11.15 17.28 -16.51
CA ASP A 190 -12.01 18.45 -16.28
C ASP A 190 -13.39 18.31 -16.94
N SER A 191 -13.61 17.26 -17.75
CA SER A 191 -14.91 17.01 -18.35
C SER A 191 -15.99 16.62 -17.32
N ASN A 192 -17.04 17.42 -17.17
CA ASN A 192 -18.19 17.11 -16.29
C ASN A 192 -19.19 16.09 -16.89
N GLU A 193 -18.85 15.48 -18.02
CA GLU A 193 -19.69 14.48 -18.70
C GLU A 193 -19.08 13.08 -18.56
N ASN A 194 -19.93 12.06 -18.36
CA ASN A 194 -19.52 10.66 -18.44
C ASN A 194 -19.09 10.36 -19.88
N GLN A 195 -17.79 10.23 -20.10
CA GLN A 195 -17.24 9.96 -21.42
C GLN A 195 -17.51 8.51 -21.83
N MET A 196 -17.95 8.30 -23.07
CA MET A 196 -18.15 6.98 -23.68
C MET A 196 -17.28 6.83 -24.92
N PHE A 197 -16.42 5.81 -24.92
CA PHE A 197 -15.53 5.50 -26.04
C PHE A 197 -15.89 4.17 -26.68
N LYS A 198 -15.83 4.10 -28.01
CA LYS A 198 -16.09 2.86 -28.75
C LYS A 198 -14.78 2.09 -28.95
N LEU A 199 -14.78 0.81 -28.59
CA LEU A 199 -13.70 -0.14 -28.87
C LEU A 199 -13.95 -0.88 -30.19
N THR A 200 -12.87 -1.36 -30.80
CA THR A 200 -12.89 -2.25 -31.96
C THR A 200 -12.74 -3.71 -31.49
N GLU A 201 -13.34 -4.66 -32.23
CA GLU A 201 -13.34 -6.10 -31.87
C GLU A 201 -11.91 -6.65 -31.74
N ASP A 202 -10.97 -6.15 -32.56
CA ASP A 202 -9.56 -6.53 -32.56
C ASP A 202 -8.78 -6.09 -31.30
N ASN A 203 -9.27 -5.10 -30.56
CA ASN A 203 -8.55 -4.49 -29.43
C ASN A 203 -9.10 -4.93 -28.06
N LEU A 204 -10.17 -5.74 -28.01
CA LEU A 204 -10.92 -5.96 -26.77
C LEU A 204 -10.10 -6.67 -25.68
N SER A 205 -9.34 -7.71 -26.04
CA SER A 205 -8.50 -8.46 -25.09
C SER A 205 -7.34 -7.61 -24.56
N SER A 206 -6.61 -6.94 -25.45
CA SER A 206 -5.50 -6.05 -25.07
C SER A 206 -5.98 -4.80 -24.32
N PHE A 207 -7.22 -4.36 -24.58
CA PHE A 207 -7.80 -3.24 -23.86
C PHE A 207 -8.15 -3.60 -22.41
N ASP A 208 -8.75 -4.77 -22.17
CA ASP A 208 -9.02 -5.25 -20.81
C ASP A 208 -7.72 -5.36 -20.00
N GLU A 209 -6.69 -6.00 -20.54
CA GLU A 209 -5.36 -6.06 -19.91
C GLU A 209 -4.79 -4.67 -19.60
N CYS A 210 -4.89 -3.73 -20.56
CA CYS A 210 -4.41 -2.36 -20.38
C CYS A 210 -5.12 -1.62 -19.25
N ILE A 211 -6.45 -1.78 -19.11
CA ILE A 211 -7.19 -1.15 -18.02
C ILE A 211 -6.94 -1.85 -16.69
N GLN A 212 -6.71 -3.17 -16.66
CA GLN A 212 -6.29 -3.89 -15.44
C GLN A 212 -4.94 -3.34 -14.93
N ILE A 213 -3.95 -3.20 -15.83
CA ILE A 213 -2.62 -2.64 -15.50
C ILE A 213 -2.74 -1.19 -15.03
N SER A 214 -3.54 -0.38 -15.74
CA SER A 214 -3.83 1.02 -15.36
C SER A 214 -4.57 1.16 -14.03
N HIS A 215 -5.10 0.07 -13.46
CA HIS A 215 -5.72 0.08 -12.13
C HIS A 215 -4.85 -0.63 -11.08
N GLY A 216 -3.63 -1.03 -11.46
CA GLY A 216 -2.62 -1.60 -10.56
C GLY A 216 -2.59 -3.12 -10.50
N VAL A 217 -3.29 -3.83 -11.40
CA VAL A 217 -3.20 -5.30 -11.52
C VAL A 217 -1.90 -5.66 -12.23
N GLN A 218 -1.12 -6.53 -11.62
CA GLN A 218 0.21 -6.91 -12.10
C GLN A 218 0.14 -8.32 -12.69
N VAL A 219 0.16 -8.41 -14.02
CA VAL A 219 -0.35 -9.59 -14.74
C VAL A 219 0.70 -10.69 -14.98
N ASN A 220 2.01 -10.53 -14.69
CA ASN A 220 2.99 -11.62 -14.94
C ASN A 220 4.39 -11.41 -14.29
N TYR A 221 5.15 -12.51 -14.19
CA TYR A 221 6.48 -12.60 -13.55
C TYR A 221 7.65 -12.47 -14.53
N ALA A 222 8.78 -11.89 -14.08
CA ALA A 222 9.98 -11.69 -14.89
C ALA A 222 10.65 -12.98 -15.41
N PHE A 223 10.52 -14.10 -14.68
CA PHE A 223 11.04 -15.40 -15.07
C PHE A 223 9.99 -16.48 -14.82
N ASN A 224 9.41 -17.06 -15.87
CA ASN A 224 8.41 -18.11 -15.78
C ASN A 224 8.68 -19.28 -16.74
N GLY A 225 7.93 -20.35 -16.58
CA GLY A 225 7.93 -21.48 -17.52
C GLY A 225 7.43 -22.77 -16.91
N VAL A 226 7.39 -23.80 -17.75
CA VAL A 226 6.99 -25.16 -17.36
C VAL A 226 8.21 -26.08 -17.33
N ARG A 227 8.28 -26.96 -16.33
CA ARG A 227 9.27 -28.04 -16.24
C ARG A 227 8.61 -29.37 -15.94
N PHE A 228 9.09 -30.39 -16.64
CA PHE A 228 8.63 -31.76 -16.55
C PHE A 228 9.58 -32.60 -15.69
N PHE A 229 9.04 -33.31 -14.71
CA PHE A 229 9.72 -34.34 -13.94
C PHE A 229 9.25 -35.71 -14.43
N GLU A 230 10.06 -36.38 -15.25
CA GLU A 230 9.79 -37.75 -15.70
C GLU A 230 9.81 -38.78 -14.55
N ASN A 231 9.19 -39.94 -14.74
CA ASN A 231 9.24 -41.08 -13.79
C ASN A 231 8.89 -40.66 -12.34
N ALA A 232 7.82 -39.89 -12.19
CA ALA A 232 7.48 -39.26 -10.92
C ALA A 232 7.18 -40.30 -9.82
N ARG A 233 6.58 -41.43 -10.19
CA ARG A 233 6.27 -42.53 -9.26
C ARG A 233 7.56 -43.12 -8.67
N GLU A 234 8.52 -43.47 -9.51
CA GLU A 234 9.81 -44.02 -9.11
C GLU A 234 10.57 -43.04 -8.21
N HIS A 235 10.53 -41.75 -8.55
CA HIS A 235 11.15 -40.71 -7.74
C HIS A 235 10.46 -40.47 -6.40
N MET A 236 9.13 -40.65 -6.32
CA MET A 236 8.39 -40.58 -5.05
C MET A 236 8.71 -41.76 -4.13
N GLU A 237 8.91 -42.96 -4.69
CA GLU A 237 9.27 -44.16 -3.92
C GLU A 237 10.68 -44.06 -3.36
N ARG A 238 11.63 -43.54 -4.15
CA ARG A 238 13.05 -43.41 -3.77
C ARG A 238 13.40 -42.09 -3.08
N ASN A 239 12.49 -41.11 -3.13
CA ASN A 239 12.69 -39.73 -2.66
C ASN A 239 13.93 -39.06 -3.31
N ASP A 240 14.11 -39.25 -4.61
CA ASP A 240 15.33 -38.88 -5.33
C ASP A 240 15.09 -37.98 -6.55
N PHE A 241 13.98 -37.22 -6.57
CA PHE A 241 13.68 -36.27 -7.66
C PHE A 241 14.90 -35.43 -8.07
N PRO A 242 15.17 -35.25 -9.38
CA PRO A 242 16.34 -34.54 -9.86
C PRO A 242 16.27 -33.04 -9.57
N ARG A 243 17.45 -32.40 -9.57
CA ARG A 243 17.55 -30.93 -9.59
C ARG A 243 17.55 -30.48 -11.04
N ILE A 244 16.56 -29.69 -11.43
CA ILE A 244 16.46 -29.12 -12.77
C ILE A 244 16.98 -27.69 -12.71
N PRO A 245 18.13 -27.36 -13.32
CA PRO A 245 18.60 -25.99 -13.40
C PRO A 245 17.59 -25.14 -14.16
N ILE A 246 17.25 -23.99 -13.60
CA ILE A 246 16.36 -23.03 -14.27
C ILE A 246 17.09 -21.77 -14.72
N GLY A 247 18.32 -21.52 -14.26
CA GLY A 247 19.20 -20.48 -14.80
C GLY A 247 19.43 -19.31 -13.85
N THR A 248 19.42 -18.10 -14.43
CA THR A 248 19.72 -16.82 -13.76
C THR A 248 18.43 -16.06 -13.49
N ILE A 249 18.25 -15.59 -12.26
CA ILE A 249 17.11 -14.74 -11.86
C ILE A 249 17.67 -13.58 -11.03
N GLY A 250 17.31 -12.34 -11.39
CA GLY A 250 17.80 -11.12 -10.75
C GLY A 250 19.30 -10.93 -10.82
N GLY A 251 19.92 -11.37 -11.92
CA GLY A 251 21.38 -11.39 -12.07
C GLY A 251 22.09 -12.41 -11.18
N LEU A 252 21.36 -13.29 -10.48
CA LEU A 252 21.91 -14.33 -9.63
C LEU A 252 21.83 -15.69 -10.33
N ASP A 253 22.98 -16.31 -10.59
CA ASP A 253 23.07 -17.63 -11.23
C ASP A 253 22.81 -18.79 -10.26
N GLY A 254 22.50 -19.95 -10.83
CA GLY A 254 22.50 -21.23 -10.11
C GLY A 254 21.18 -21.58 -9.43
N TRP A 255 20.06 -21.04 -9.91
CA TRP A 255 18.73 -21.46 -9.48
C TRP A 255 18.37 -22.83 -10.06
N TYR A 256 17.73 -23.66 -9.25
CA TYR A 256 17.18 -24.94 -9.67
C TYR A 256 15.84 -25.21 -9.01
N LEU A 257 15.01 -25.95 -9.74
CA LEU A 257 13.73 -26.49 -9.32
C LEU A 257 13.88 -27.96 -8.95
N ARG A 258 13.22 -28.40 -7.88
CA ARG A 258 13.16 -29.81 -7.46
C ARG A 258 11.85 -30.09 -6.73
N MET A 259 11.33 -31.32 -6.81
CA MET A 259 10.26 -31.78 -5.92
C MET A 259 10.85 -32.28 -4.59
N MET A 260 10.31 -31.81 -3.46
CA MET A 260 10.79 -32.18 -2.12
C MET A 260 9.69 -32.89 -1.33
N GLN A 261 10.07 -33.97 -0.66
CA GLN A 261 9.22 -34.67 0.30
C GLN A 261 9.10 -33.86 1.60
N VAL A 262 7.86 -33.73 2.09
CA VAL A 262 7.57 -33.13 3.39
C VAL A 262 6.57 -33.98 4.15
N ASN A 263 6.90 -34.29 5.40
CA ASN A 263 6.05 -35.06 6.30
C ASN A 263 5.18 -34.11 7.13
N TYR A 264 3.86 -34.29 7.07
CA TYR A 264 2.91 -33.52 7.88
C TYR A 264 1.79 -34.43 8.38
N LYS A 265 1.57 -34.46 9.70
CA LYS A 265 0.54 -35.30 10.35
C LYS A 265 0.53 -36.76 9.86
N ASN A 266 1.72 -37.38 9.80
CA ASN A 266 1.96 -38.76 9.32
C ASN A 266 1.67 -39.02 7.83
N ASN A 267 1.34 -37.99 7.06
CA ASN A 267 1.19 -38.10 5.61
C ASN A 267 2.42 -37.54 4.88
N VAL A 268 2.76 -38.18 3.78
CA VAL A 268 3.87 -37.79 2.89
C VAL A 268 3.32 -36.90 1.78
N TYR A 269 3.87 -35.70 1.67
CA TYR A 269 3.54 -34.74 0.61
C TYR A 269 4.76 -34.46 -0.27
N TYR A 270 4.53 -34.25 -1.56
CA TYR A 270 5.55 -33.72 -2.47
C TYR A 270 5.14 -32.32 -2.94
N CYS A 271 6.07 -31.37 -2.85
CA CYS A 271 5.88 -29.98 -3.27
C CYS A 271 7.06 -29.49 -4.12
N PRO A 272 6.83 -28.58 -5.07
CA PRO A 272 7.91 -27.94 -5.82
C PRO A 272 8.69 -27.02 -4.90
N PHE A 273 10.00 -26.95 -5.18
CA PHE A 273 10.97 -26.30 -4.34
C PHE A 273 11.95 -25.55 -5.23
N LEU A 274 12.07 -24.25 -5.02
CA LEU A 274 13.05 -23.42 -5.71
C LEU A 274 14.18 -23.03 -4.76
N ARG A 275 15.41 -23.27 -5.19
CA ARG A 275 16.61 -22.94 -4.41
C ARG A 275 17.75 -22.54 -5.33
N LYS A 276 18.59 -21.62 -4.84
CA LYS A 276 19.85 -21.25 -5.47
C LYS A 276 20.99 -22.09 -4.89
N LEU A 277 21.96 -22.46 -5.72
CA LEU A 277 23.23 -23.04 -5.28
C LEU A 277 24.14 -21.95 -4.68
N GLY A 278 24.68 -22.22 -3.50
CA GLY A 278 25.52 -21.27 -2.74
C GLY A 278 24.70 -20.28 -1.90
N SER A 279 25.35 -19.21 -1.45
CA SER A 279 24.69 -18.13 -0.70
C SER A 279 23.76 -17.32 -1.60
N VAL A 280 22.66 -16.83 -1.01
CA VAL A 280 21.75 -15.85 -1.61
C VAL A 280 21.82 -14.62 -0.71
N PRO A 281 22.00 -13.40 -1.25
CA PRO A 281 21.73 -12.20 -0.47
C PRO A 281 20.27 -12.19 -0.02
N ASN A 282 19.93 -11.40 1.01
CA ASN A 282 18.53 -11.28 1.39
C ASN A 282 17.79 -10.63 0.21
N ILE A 283 16.78 -11.31 -0.33
CA ILE A 283 16.04 -10.82 -1.51
C ILE A 283 14.56 -10.72 -1.18
N LYS A 284 13.92 -9.68 -1.73
CA LYS A 284 12.48 -9.52 -1.75
C LYS A 284 12.03 -10.01 -3.11
N LEU A 285 11.15 -10.99 -3.11
CA LEU A 285 10.70 -11.63 -4.34
C LEU A 285 9.21 -11.93 -4.30
N ARG A 286 8.66 -12.11 -5.49
CA ARG A 286 7.39 -12.80 -5.70
C ARG A 286 7.63 -14.12 -6.41
N TYR A 287 6.75 -15.07 -6.14
CA TYR A 287 6.77 -16.34 -6.82
C TYR A 287 5.38 -16.97 -6.94
N TYR A 288 5.22 -17.84 -7.93
CA TYR A 288 4.12 -18.78 -8.03
C TYR A 288 4.62 -20.17 -8.40
N PHE A 289 3.85 -21.19 -8.00
CA PHE A 289 3.98 -22.56 -8.47
C PHE A 289 2.61 -23.10 -8.83
N GLY A 290 2.41 -23.49 -10.08
CA GLY A 290 1.22 -24.16 -10.59
C GLY A 290 1.51 -25.59 -11.01
N PHE A 291 0.47 -26.40 -11.07
CA PHE A 291 0.53 -27.77 -11.57
C PHE A 291 -0.25 -27.85 -12.86
N VAL A 292 0.39 -28.31 -13.94
CA VAL A 292 -0.28 -28.48 -15.23
C VAL A 292 -0.78 -29.92 -15.32
N LYS A 293 -2.09 -30.08 -15.47
CA LYS A 293 -2.71 -31.39 -15.69
C LYS A 293 -2.45 -31.90 -17.11
N GLU A 294 -2.71 -33.19 -17.33
CA GLU A 294 -2.60 -33.83 -18.64
C GLU A 294 -3.47 -33.17 -19.73
N ASP A 295 -4.63 -32.64 -19.36
CA ASP A 295 -5.52 -31.89 -20.26
C ASP A 295 -5.06 -30.44 -20.53
N GLY A 296 -3.92 -30.02 -19.96
CA GLY A 296 -3.38 -28.67 -20.06
C GLY A 296 -3.93 -27.69 -19.02
N THR A 297 -4.89 -28.11 -18.17
CA THR A 297 -5.45 -27.25 -17.13
C THR A 297 -4.39 -26.90 -16.09
N LEU A 298 -4.21 -25.61 -15.84
CA LEU A 298 -3.39 -25.12 -14.73
C LEU A 298 -4.19 -25.13 -13.44
N ILE A 299 -3.69 -25.83 -12.42
CA ILE A 299 -4.28 -25.76 -11.08
C ILE A 299 -3.78 -24.50 -10.38
N PRO A 300 -4.67 -23.72 -9.73
CA PRO A 300 -4.35 -22.40 -9.20
C PRO A 300 -3.04 -22.39 -8.42
N ALA A 301 -2.13 -21.55 -8.87
CA ALA A 301 -0.85 -21.40 -8.25
C ALA A 301 -0.99 -20.63 -6.94
N ARG A 302 -0.21 -21.00 -5.93
CA ARG A 302 -0.06 -20.15 -4.75
C ARG A 302 0.94 -19.05 -5.10
N GLU A 303 0.44 -17.87 -5.39
CA GLU A 303 1.24 -16.65 -5.40
C GLU A 303 1.67 -16.30 -3.97
N GLY A 304 2.93 -15.89 -3.82
CA GLY A 304 3.49 -15.52 -2.54
C GLY A 304 4.52 -14.42 -2.67
N TYR A 305 4.47 -13.50 -1.71
CA TYR A 305 5.55 -12.54 -1.46
C TYR A 305 6.45 -13.14 -0.38
N TYR A 306 7.76 -13.13 -0.61
CA TYR A 306 8.70 -13.70 0.34
C TYR A 306 9.96 -12.85 0.49
N TYR A 307 10.46 -12.83 1.72
CA TYR A 307 11.81 -12.38 2.04
C TYR A 307 12.66 -13.63 2.16
N LEU A 308 13.53 -13.86 1.19
CA LEU A 308 14.40 -15.03 1.20
C LEU A 308 15.69 -14.65 1.92
N ASP A 309 15.79 -15.07 3.18
CA ASP A 309 16.99 -14.89 3.99
C ASP A 309 18.06 -15.95 3.67
N PHE A 310 19.29 -15.70 4.10
CA PHE A 310 20.44 -16.59 3.88
C PHE A 310 20.12 -18.07 4.19
N GLY A 311 20.21 -18.93 3.17
CA GLY A 311 20.03 -20.38 3.29
C GLY A 311 18.59 -20.88 3.21
N HIS A 312 17.60 -19.99 3.10
CA HIS A 312 16.21 -20.35 2.90
C HIS A 312 15.88 -20.66 1.43
N SER A 313 14.72 -21.28 1.23
CA SER A 313 14.26 -21.82 -0.05
C SER A 313 12.77 -21.61 -0.19
N LEU A 314 12.30 -21.43 -1.43
CA LEU A 314 10.89 -21.23 -1.72
C LEU A 314 10.19 -22.57 -1.89
N ARG A 315 9.01 -22.69 -1.30
CA ARG A 315 8.23 -23.92 -1.28
C ARG A 315 6.83 -23.66 -1.81
N GLY A 316 6.43 -24.39 -2.84
CA GLY A 316 5.05 -24.40 -3.33
C GLY A 316 4.12 -25.27 -2.48
N VAL A 317 2.84 -25.30 -2.85
CA VAL A 317 1.84 -26.16 -2.20
C VAL A 317 2.18 -27.62 -2.47
N GLY A 318 2.09 -28.49 -1.46
CA GLY A 318 2.31 -29.92 -1.63
C GLY A 318 1.01 -30.70 -1.78
N ARG A 319 1.04 -31.80 -2.54
CA ARG A 319 -0.03 -32.81 -2.59
C ARG A 319 0.47 -34.13 -2.00
N SER A 320 -0.43 -34.92 -1.45
CA SER A 320 -0.09 -36.25 -0.94
C SER A 320 0.28 -37.17 -2.10
N VAL A 321 1.06 -38.22 -1.82
CA VAL A 321 1.42 -39.24 -2.82
C VAL A 321 0.17 -39.86 -3.46
N GLU A 322 -0.87 -40.12 -2.66
CA GLU A 322 -2.16 -40.65 -3.15
C GLU A 322 -2.79 -39.74 -4.21
N VAL A 323 -2.82 -38.42 -3.97
CA VAL A 323 -3.39 -37.46 -4.93
C VAL A 323 -2.54 -37.35 -6.20
N TRP A 324 -1.22 -37.45 -6.07
CA TRP A 324 -0.32 -37.42 -7.22
C TRP A 324 -0.46 -38.66 -8.11
N LEU A 325 -0.65 -39.84 -7.51
CA LEU A 325 -0.64 -41.12 -8.22
C LEU A 325 -2.02 -41.61 -8.68
N ASP A 326 -3.08 -40.92 -8.25
CA ASP A 326 -4.44 -41.16 -8.70
C ASP A 326 -4.67 -40.55 -10.08
N GLU A 327 -4.84 -41.42 -11.07
CA GLU A 327 -5.00 -41.07 -12.49
C GLU A 327 -6.24 -40.21 -12.74
N GLU A 328 -7.30 -40.33 -11.92
CA GLU A 328 -8.52 -39.53 -12.08
C GLU A 328 -8.27 -38.03 -11.82
N ASN A 329 -7.22 -37.70 -11.06
CA ASN A 329 -6.88 -36.30 -10.79
C ASN A 329 -6.14 -35.61 -11.96
N GLY A 330 -5.58 -36.38 -12.90
CA GLY A 330 -4.93 -35.88 -14.12
C GLY A 330 -3.57 -35.21 -13.93
N TYR A 331 -2.89 -35.42 -12.79
CA TYR A 331 -1.60 -34.79 -12.49
C TYR A 331 -0.39 -35.42 -13.20
N LEU A 332 -0.52 -36.67 -13.65
CA LEU A 332 0.55 -37.40 -14.31
C LEU A 332 0.37 -37.35 -15.81
N THR A 333 1.27 -36.66 -16.51
CA THR A 333 1.35 -36.67 -17.97
C THR A 333 2.45 -37.64 -18.39
N ASN A 334 2.10 -38.76 -19.04
CA ASN A 334 3.07 -39.80 -19.41
C ASN A 334 3.94 -40.30 -18.24
N GLY A 335 3.34 -40.43 -17.05
CA GLY A 335 4.05 -40.89 -15.84
C GLY A 335 4.96 -39.83 -15.17
N GLY A 336 4.96 -38.59 -15.66
CA GLY A 336 5.70 -37.48 -15.05
C GLY A 336 4.81 -36.31 -14.62
N ILE A 337 5.40 -35.33 -13.92
CA ILE A 337 4.70 -34.16 -13.36
C ILE A 337 5.15 -32.89 -14.07
N ASN A 338 4.19 -32.08 -14.53
CA ASN A 338 4.45 -30.74 -15.06
C ASN A 338 4.25 -29.67 -13.97
N ILE A 339 5.31 -28.91 -13.71
CA ILE A 339 5.30 -27.76 -12.80
C ILE A 339 5.43 -26.49 -13.64
N GLU A 340 4.42 -25.64 -13.57
CA GLU A 340 4.56 -24.26 -13.99
C GLU A 340 5.08 -23.43 -12.82
N TYR A 341 5.95 -22.48 -13.09
CA TYR A 341 6.44 -21.57 -12.07
C TYR A 341 6.64 -20.17 -12.65
N GLY A 342 6.66 -19.19 -11.76
CA GLY A 342 7.21 -17.87 -12.05
C GLY A 342 7.82 -17.23 -10.84
N PHE A 343 8.82 -16.39 -11.10
CA PHE A 343 9.66 -15.78 -10.10
C PHE A 343 10.06 -14.38 -10.56
N GLN A 344 10.09 -13.45 -9.63
CA GLN A 344 10.61 -12.11 -9.86
C GLN A 344 11.30 -11.63 -8.59
N ILE A 345 12.57 -11.26 -8.72
CA ILE A 345 13.28 -10.57 -7.64
C ILE A 345 12.98 -9.08 -7.79
N GLU A 346 12.30 -8.51 -6.80
CA GLU A 346 11.92 -7.08 -6.81
C GLU A 346 13.01 -6.22 -6.17
N GLY A 347 13.67 -6.77 -5.16
CA GLY A 347 14.72 -6.06 -4.45
C GLY A 347 15.79 -7.02 -3.94
N ILE A 348 17.02 -6.52 -3.90
CA ILE A 348 18.18 -7.23 -3.36
C ILE A 348 18.71 -6.37 -2.21
N LEU A 349 18.81 -6.95 -1.02
CA LEU A 349 19.47 -6.31 0.10
C LEU A 349 20.97 -6.37 -0.18
N SER A 350 21.57 -5.20 -0.39
CA SER A 350 23.01 -5.08 -0.57
C SER A 350 23.75 -5.48 0.71
N TRP A 351 25.06 -5.69 0.60
CA TRP A 351 25.94 -5.92 1.75
C TRP A 351 25.94 -4.76 2.76
N LYS A 352 25.44 -3.57 2.37
CA LYS A 352 25.23 -2.40 3.22
C LYS A 352 23.86 -2.38 3.92
N ASN A 353 23.07 -3.46 3.87
CA ASN A 353 21.69 -3.53 4.39
C ASN A 353 20.72 -2.50 3.78
N ILE A 354 21.01 -2.02 2.56
CA ILE A 354 20.10 -1.16 1.79
C ILE A 354 19.40 -2.00 0.74
N TRP A 355 18.07 -1.90 0.68
CA TRP A 355 17.29 -2.51 -0.39
C TRP A 355 17.55 -1.78 -1.70
N THR A 356 18.09 -2.51 -2.66
CA THR A 356 18.35 -2.02 -4.02
C THR A 356 17.31 -2.61 -4.96
N PHE A 357 16.86 -1.81 -5.93
CA PHE A 357 16.03 -2.31 -7.02
C PHE A 357 16.85 -3.26 -7.89
N ASN A 358 16.21 -4.35 -8.31
CA ASN A 358 16.81 -5.27 -9.26
C ASN A 358 16.60 -4.76 -10.70
N PHE A 359 17.67 -4.24 -11.31
CA PHE A 359 17.67 -3.78 -12.70
C PHE A 359 18.14 -4.85 -13.71
N HIS A 360 18.54 -6.02 -13.23
CA HIS A 360 19.04 -7.10 -14.09
C HIS A 360 17.92 -7.86 -14.80
N ASP A 361 16.78 -7.99 -14.11
CA ASP A 361 15.59 -8.60 -14.68
C ASP A 361 14.82 -7.61 -15.55
N ARG A 362 14.09 -8.15 -16.52
CA ARG A 362 13.11 -7.38 -17.28
C ARG A 362 11.89 -7.17 -16.39
N LEU A 363 11.44 -5.93 -16.24
CA LEU A 363 10.10 -5.66 -15.72
C LEU A 363 9.08 -6.18 -16.74
N PHE A 364 7.94 -6.68 -16.28
CA PHE A 364 6.90 -7.26 -17.15
C PHE A 364 6.35 -6.23 -18.18
N ASP A 365 5.84 -6.73 -19.32
CA ASP A 365 5.18 -6.00 -20.43
C ASP A 365 6.07 -5.06 -21.29
N CYS A 366 7.38 -5.16 -21.10
CA CYS A 366 8.26 -4.07 -21.50
C CYS A 366 8.82 -4.19 -22.94
N GLN A 367 8.56 -5.30 -23.63
CA GLN A 367 8.91 -5.48 -25.05
C GLN A 367 7.79 -5.05 -26.01
N GLU A 368 6.52 -5.18 -25.63
CA GLU A 368 5.39 -4.81 -26.49
C GLU A 368 5.07 -3.31 -26.45
N GLN A 369 5.46 -2.61 -25.37
CA GLN A 369 5.08 -1.20 -25.16
C GLN A 369 6.21 -0.16 -25.30
N SER A 370 7.42 -0.53 -25.75
CA SER A 370 8.56 0.40 -25.92
C SER A 370 8.87 1.30 -24.70
N ASN A 371 8.56 0.83 -23.49
CA ASN A 371 8.59 1.61 -22.25
C ASN A 371 9.87 1.41 -21.43
N MET A 372 10.96 0.93 -22.05
CA MET A 372 12.23 0.70 -21.35
C MET A 372 13.39 1.50 -21.92
N ILE A 373 14.28 1.86 -21.01
CA ILE A 373 15.63 2.30 -21.32
C ILE A 373 16.58 1.20 -20.87
N THR A 374 17.39 0.70 -21.80
CA THR A 374 18.40 -0.32 -21.54
C THR A 374 19.77 0.32 -21.49
N PHE A 375 20.44 0.21 -20.36
CA PHE A 375 21.86 0.51 -20.25
C PHE A 375 22.64 -0.77 -20.46
N TYR A 376 23.71 -0.73 -21.23
CA TYR A 376 24.55 -1.91 -21.44
C TYR A 376 26.04 -1.60 -21.28
N LYS A 377 26.77 -2.59 -20.80
CA LYS A 377 28.22 -2.53 -20.60
C LYS A 377 28.89 -3.62 -21.44
N ARG A 378 29.97 -3.28 -22.13
CA ARG A 378 30.83 -4.23 -22.83
C ARG A 378 32.07 -4.58 -21.99
N PHE A 379 32.35 -5.86 -21.78
CA PHE A 379 33.59 -6.29 -21.13
C PHE A 379 34.65 -6.61 -22.18
N PHE A 380 35.71 -5.80 -22.24
CA PHE A 380 36.80 -5.95 -23.21
C PHE A 380 37.50 -7.31 -23.16
N ASN A 381 37.49 -7.98 -22.01
CA ASN A 381 38.24 -9.22 -21.79
C ASN A 381 37.42 -10.51 -21.96
N GLN A 382 36.10 -10.44 -22.17
CA GLN A 382 35.23 -11.64 -22.21
C GLN A 382 34.17 -11.65 -23.34
N ASN A 383 34.15 -10.67 -24.26
CA ASN A 383 33.11 -10.56 -25.30
C ASN A 383 31.66 -10.62 -24.75
N GLY A 384 31.47 -10.33 -23.47
CA GLY A 384 30.18 -10.38 -22.78
C GLY A 384 29.58 -8.99 -22.61
N PHE A 385 28.24 -8.94 -22.57
CA PHE A 385 27.47 -7.74 -22.28
C PHE A 385 26.69 -7.94 -20.97
N THR A 386 26.70 -6.92 -20.10
CA THR A 386 25.73 -6.83 -18.99
C THR A 386 24.71 -5.76 -19.33
N PHE A 387 23.44 -6.05 -19.03
CA PHE A 387 22.33 -5.14 -19.30
C PHE A 387 21.65 -4.75 -17.99
N PHE A 388 21.33 -3.47 -17.87
CA PHE A 388 20.49 -2.89 -16.83
C PHE A 388 19.27 -2.29 -17.51
N ARG A 389 18.08 -2.54 -16.96
CA ARG A 389 16.83 -2.16 -17.61
C ARG A 389 15.98 -1.37 -16.63
N CYS A 390 15.56 -0.19 -17.07
CA CYS A 390 14.78 0.74 -16.26
C CYS A 390 13.53 1.19 -16.99
N HIS A 391 12.48 1.48 -16.22
CA HIS A 391 11.23 1.96 -16.78
C HIS A 391 11.40 3.39 -17.29
N LYS A 392 11.01 3.60 -18.55
CA LYS A 392 11.16 4.88 -19.24
C LYS A 392 10.47 6.01 -18.50
N GLN A 393 9.25 5.79 -18.00
CA GLN A 393 8.51 6.82 -17.26
C GLN A 393 9.20 7.24 -15.97
N LEU A 394 9.89 6.32 -15.27
CA LEU A 394 10.60 6.65 -14.02
C LEU A 394 11.82 7.51 -14.34
N LEU A 395 12.56 7.17 -15.39
CA LEU A 395 13.72 7.95 -15.81
C LEU A 395 13.33 9.29 -16.44
N THR A 396 12.26 9.37 -17.24
CA THR A 396 11.76 10.64 -17.81
C THR A 396 11.15 11.53 -16.74
N PHE A 397 10.59 10.95 -15.68
CA PHE A 397 10.08 11.71 -14.53
C PHE A 397 11.22 12.39 -13.76
N HIS A 398 12.38 11.74 -13.65
CA HIS A 398 13.54 12.27 -12.92
C HIS A 398 14.58 13.00 -13.78
N SER A 399 14.53 12.87 -15.11
CA SER A 399 15.52 13.48 -16.01
C SER A 399 14.94 13.82 -17.38
N THR A 400 15.11 15.08 -17.78
CA THR A 400 14.72 15.60 -19.10
C THR A 400 15.61 15.09 -20.24
N TYR A 401 16.71 14.40 -19.91
CA TYR A 401 17.61 13.77 -20.88
C TYR A 401 16.93 12.57 -21.59
N PHE A 402 16.00 11.91 -20.91
CA PHE A 402 15.22 10.82 -21.50
C PHE A 402 13.90 11.37 -22.03
N HIS A 403 13.47 10.90 -23.20
CA HIS A 403 12.28 11.43 -23.88
C HIS A 403 11.16 10.40 -23.90
N SER A 404 10.01 10.71 -23.29
CA SER A 404 8.81 9.87 -23.26
C SER A 404 8.29 9.50 -24.65
N ASP A 405 8.52 10.34 -25.64
CA ASP A 405 7.80 10.30 -26.93
C ASP A 405 8.44 9.36 -27.97
N SER A 406 9.58 8.72 -27.66
CA SER A 406 10.17 7.73 -28.57
C SER A 406 9.39 6.40 -28.54
N ASN A 407 8.81 5.99 -29.66
CA ASN A 407 8.17 4.67 -29.79
C ASN A 407 9.18 3.50 -29.87
N GLU A 408 10.47 3.76 -29.62
CA GLU A 408 11.56 2.79 -29.66
C GLU A 408 12.24 2.67 -28.30
N ASN A 409 12.61 1.43 -27.93
CA ASN A 409 13.42 1.13 -26.75
C ASN A 409 14.81 1.78 -26.89
N GLN A 410 15.13 2.72 -26.00
CA GLN A 410 16.41 3.42 -26.03
C GLN A 410 17.52 2.55 -25.42
N MET A 411 18.68 2.48 -26.07
CA MET A 411 19.85 1.76 -25.56
C MET A 411 21.03 2.72 -25.35
N PHE A 412 21.62 2.73 -24.16
CA PHE A 412 22.76 3.57 -23.81
C PHE A 412 23.96 2.70 -23.38
N GLU A 413 25.13 2.95 -23.94
CA GLU A 413 26.37 2.30 -23.53
C GLU A 413 26.97 3.01 -22.31
N LEU A 414 27.30 2.26 -21.25
CA LEU A 414 28.00 2.78 -20.07
C LEU A 414 29.52 2.66 -20.28
N THR A 415 30.22 3.79 -20.29
CA THR A 415 31.70 3.86 -20.36
C THR A 415 32.34 3.56 -19.00
N GLU A 416 33.63 3.17 -18.97
CA GLU A 416 34.31 2.78 -17.72
C GLU A 416 34.30 3.87 -16.64
N ASP A 417 34.34 5.14 -17.02
CA ASP A 417 34.35 6.29 -16.09
C ASP A 417 33.01 6.53 -15.38
N ASN A 418 31.91 5.97 -15.87
CA ASN A 418 30.55 6.18 -15.36
C ASN A 418 29.99 4.99 -14.58
N LEU A 419 30.76 3.90 -14.41
CA LEU A 419 30.27 2.61 -13.93
C LEU A 419 29.82 2.60 -12.46
N THR A 420 30.63 3.19 -11.59
CA THR A 420 30.34 3.20 -10.15
C THR A 420 29.20 4.16 -9.85
N SER A 421 29.10 5.26 -10.59
CA SER A 421 28.04 6.26 -10.43
C SER A 421 26.75 5.92 -11.17
N SER A 422 26.76 5.05 -12.17
CA SER A 422 25.56 4.68 -12.93
C SER A 422 24.60 3.80 -12.13
N ASP A 423 25.11 2.85 -11.34
CA ASP A 423 24.26 2.04 -10.47
C ASP A 423 23.62 2.93 -9.40
N ASP A 424 24.40 3.79 -8.74
CA ASP A 424 23.89 4.77 -7.77
C ASP A 424 22.89 5.73 -8.42
N PHE A 425 23.16 6.23 -9.63
CA PHE A 425 22.23 7.06 -10.41
C PHE A 425 20.90 6.35 -10.68
N LEU A 426 20.93 5.08 -11.10
CA LEU A 426 19.72 4.32 -11.37
C LEU A 426 18.95 4.02 -10.08
N GLN A 427 19.64 3.67 -9.01
CA GLN A 427 19.04 3.44 -7.69
C GLN A 427 18.39 4.75 -7.16
N ILE A 428 19.09 5.89 -7.23
CA ILE A 428 18.57 7.22 -6.85
C ILE A 428 17.37 7.63 -7.72
N SER A 429 17.43 7.40 -9.02
CA SER A 429 16.32 7.66 -9.95
C SER A 429 15.12 6.74 -9.74
N HIS A 430 15.24 5.71 -8.90
CA HIS A 430 14.13 4.84 -8.49
C HIS A 430 13.83 4.99 -6.98
N GLY A 431 14.33 6.07 -6.34
CA GLY A 431 14.02 6.44 -4.97
C GLY A 431 14.86 5.75 -3.88
N VAL A 432 16.02 5.17 -4.23
CA VAL A 432 16.98 4.59 -3.27
C VAL A 432 18.02 5.66 -2.91
N GLU A 433 18.05 6.12 -1.67
CA GLU A 433 18.81 7.32 -1.26
C GLU A 433 20.12 7.04 -0.50
N THR A 434 21.18 7.79 -0.86
CA THR A 434 22.51 7.83 -0.22
C THR A 434 22.88 9.23 0.30
N TYR A 435 23.00 9.32 1.65
CA TYR A 435 23.49 10.31 2.67
C TYR A 435 23.66 11.83 2.45
N ASP A 436 23.02 12.74 3.21
CA ASP A 436 23.48 13.23 4.56
C ASP A 436 22.45 13.94 5.51
N ALA A 437 22.37 13.55 6.80
CA ALA A 437 21.83 14.33 7.93
C ALA A 437 22.39 13.91 9.32
N PHE A 438 22.74 14.93 10.13
CA PHE A 438 23.59 14.95 11.35
C PHE A 438 24.80 14.01 11.31
N ASN A 439 25.85 14.47 10.64
CA ASN A 439 27.15 13.83 10.66
C ASN A 439 28.12 14.57 11.59
N GLY A 440 28.95 13.82 12.30
CA GLY A 440 30.00 14.35 13.14
C GLY A 440 31.21 13.44 13.15
N VAL A 441 32.35 14.00 13.55
CA VAL A 441 33.56 13.24 13.82
C VAL A 441 33.87 13.32 15.31
N GLY A 442 33.84 12.18 15.99
CA GLY A 442 34.30 12.03 17.36
C GLY A 442 35.75 11.54 17.39
N PHE A 443 36.54 12.06 18.32
CA PHE A 443 37.90 11.60 18.57
C PHE A 443 38.04 11.10 20.01
N PHE A 444 38.59 9.89 20.16
CA PHE A 444 38.92 9.29 21.45
C PHE A 444 40.44 9.26 21.60
N GLU A 445 40.99 10.26 22.28
CA GLU A 445 42.41 10.32 22.63
C GLU A 445 42.80 9.17 23.56
N ASN A 446 44.07 8.75 23.54
CA ASN A 446 44.59 7.71 24.44
C ASN A 446 43.77 6.41 24.37
N ALA A 447 43.43 5.99 23.14
CA ALA A 447 42.52 4.89 22.91
C ALA A 447 43.03 3.56 23.49
N ARG A 448 44.36 3.36 23.49
CA ARG A 448 45.01 2.17 24.07
C ARG A 448 44.73 2.09 25.57
N GLU A 449 44.97 3.18 26.29
CA GLU A 449 44.75 3.28 27.73
C GLU A 449 43.27 3.06 28.08
N HIS A 450 42.35 3.59 27.25
CA HIS A 450 40.92 3.38 27.42
C HIS A 450 40.46 1.94 27.13
N MET A 451 41.11 1.24 26.18
CA MET A 451 40.85 -0.20 25.97
C MET A 451 41.35 -1.05 27.13
N GLU A 452 42.49 -0.72 27.72
CA GLU A 452 43.05 -1.45 28.87
C GLU A 452 42.17 -1.31 30.12
N ARG A 453 41.61 -0.11 30.34
CA ARG A 453 40.78 0.20 31.51
C ARG A 453 39.28 -0.01 31.27
N ASN A 454 38.88 -0.16 30.01
CA ASN A 454 37.49 -0.18 29.56
C ASN A 454 36.67 1.03 30.03
N ASP A 455 37.22 2.24 29.87
CA ASP A 455 36.68 3.48 30.42
C ASP A 455 36.56 4.61 29.39
N PHE A 456 36.27 4.28 28.14
CA PHE A 456 36.07 5.27 27.07
C PHE A 456 35.10 6.38 27.50
N PRO A 457 35.44 7.66 27.27
CA PRO A 457 34.60 8.78 27.67
C PRO A 457 33.31 8.83 26.86
N ARG A 458 32.32 9.56 27.38
CA ARG A 458 31.10 9.92 26.66
C ARG A 458 31.27 11.30 26.06
N ASN A 459 31.47 11.36 24.75
CA ASN A 459 31.60 12.60 24.02
C ASN A 459 30.19 13.13 23.72
N PRO A 460 29.78 14.29 24.25
CA PRO A 460 28.44 14.81 24.02
C PRO A 460 28.24 15.16 22.55
N ILE A 461 27.13 14.69 21.98
CA ILE A 461 26.67 15.05 20.63
C ILE A 461 25.69 16.22 20.71
N GLY A 462 24.78 16.19 21.70
CA GLY A 462 23.77 17.22 21.91
C GLY A 462 22.36 16.75 21.56
N THR A 463 21.64 17.54 20.77
CA THR A 463 20.23 17.32 20.40
C THR A 463 20.14 16.71 19.02
N ILE A 464 19.41 15.60 18.87
CA ILE A 464 19.13 14.94 17.59
C ILE A 464 17.64 14.63 17.55
N GLY A 465 16.95 15.02 16.49
CA GLY A 465 15.51 14.83 16.30
C GLY A 465 14.64 15.42 17.40
N GLY A 466 15.04 16.59 17.91
CA GLY A 466 14.36 17.24 19.05
C GLY A 466 14.56 16.55 20.40
N ILE A 467 15.42 15.53 20.48
CA ILE A 467 15.73 14.80 21.72
C ILE A 467 17.13 15.18 22.19
N ASP A 468 17.22 15.75 23.40
CA ASP A 468 18.48 16.19 24.00
C ASP A 468 19.29 15.04 24.64
N GLY A 469 20.61 15.24 24.72
CA GLY A 469 21.50 14.45 25.58
C GLY A 469 22.16 13.25 24.90
N TRP A 470 22.20 13.21 23.57
CA TRP A 470 22.93 12.18 22.84
C TRP A 470 24.44 12.30 23.08
N TYR A 471 25.12 11.16 23.15
CA TYR A 471 26.58 11.06 23.27
C TYR A 471 27.12 9.91 22.43
N LEU A 472 28.37 10.06 21.98
CA LEU A 472 29.18 9.03 21.35
C LEU A 472 30.15 8.44 22.37
N THR A 473 30.30 7.12 22.39
CA THR A 473 31.33 6.42 23.16
C THR A 473 31.74 5.12 22.45
N MET A 474 32.67 4.37 23.02
CA MET A 474 32.99 3.01 22.59
C MET A 474 32.51 2.02 23.64
N THR A 475 31.89 0.92 23.20
CA THR A 475 31.44 -0.15 24.11
C THR A 475 32.16 -1.45 23.83
N GLN A 476 32.52 -2.16 24.90
CA GLN A 476 33.18 -3.45 24.81
C GLN A 476 32.17 -4.59 24.58
N THR A 477 32.57 -5.55 23.75
CA THR A 477 31.93 -6.86 23.66
C THR A 477 32.97 -7.96 23.66
N VAL A 478 32.61 -9.13 24.19
CA VAL A 478 33.46 -10.31 24.14
C VAL A 478 32.73 -11.38 23.35
N GLN A 479 33.34 -11.82 22.25
CA GLN A 479 32.83 -12.89 21.40
C GLN A 479 33.95 -13.89 21.16
N ASN A 480 33.71 -15.18 21.42
CA ASN A 480 34.71 -16.24 21.25
C ASN A 480 36.07 -15.94 21.94
N ASN A 481 36.03 -15.40 23.16
CA ASN A 481 37.20 -14.95 23.94
C ASN A 481 38.04 -13.82 23.28
N VAL A 482 37.52 -13.17 22.24
CA VAL A 482 38.13 -11.99 21.62
C VAL A 482 37.35 -10.76 22.08
N THR A 483 38.09 -9.74 22.52
CA THR A 483 37.54 -8.44 22.92
C THR A 483 37.42 -7.53 21.70
N TYR A 484 36.23 -6.99 21.49
CA TYR A 484 35.92 -6.01 20.45
C TYR A 484 35.45 -4.70 21.06
N TYR A 485 35.85 -3.58 20.47
CA TYR A 485 35.33 -2.26 20.76
C TYR A 485 34.48 -1.75 19.59
N CYS A 486 33.26 -1.31 19.91
CA CYS A 486 32.27 -0.84 18.94
C CYS A 486 31.92 0.62 19.21
N PRO A 487 31.81 1.47 18.17
CA PRO A 487 31.21 2.79 18.34
C PRO A 487 29.76 2.65 18.81
N PHE A 488 29.34 3.55 19.70
CA PHE A 488 28.02 3.53 20.30
C PHE A 488 27.49 4.95 20.46
N VAL A 489 26.30 5.20 19.94
CA VAL A 489 25.55 6.43 20.18
C VAL A 489 24.41 6.11 21.12
N GLY A 490 24.39 6.77 22.27
CA GLY A 490 23.39 6.56 23.29
C GLY A 490 22.83 7.86 23.84
N LYS A 491 21.72 7.72 24.57
CA LYS A 491 21.10 8.79 25.33
C LYS A 491 20.88 8.31 26.77
N PRO A 492 21.19 9.13 27.79
CA PRO A 492 20.83 8.82 29.16
C PRO A 492 19.33 9.03 29.42
N GLY A 493 18.74 8.10 30.18
CA GLY A 493 17.33 8.16 30.57
C GLY A 493 16.35 7.79 29.45
N PRO A 494 15.06 7.66 29.77
CA PRO A 494 14.05 7.23 28.80
C PRO A 494 13.94 8.21 27.62
N HIS A 495 13.63 7.66 26.46
CA HIS A 495 13.17 8.39 25.27
C HIS A 495 11.97 7.65 24.66
N PRO A 496 11.15 8.27 23.78
CA PRO A 496 10.15 7.52 23.03
C PRO A 496 10.82 6.39 22.23
N LYS A 497 10.06 5.36 21.88
CA LYS A 497 10.55 4.38 20.90
C LYS A 497 10.73 5.12 19.59
N ILE A 498 11.90 5.04 18.97
CA ILE A 498 12.23 5.82 17.77
C ILE A 498 12.66 4.89 16.64
N LYS A 499 12.39 5.30 15.41
CA LYS A 499 12.95 4.69 14.21
C LYS A 499 14.10 5.58 13.78
N ILE A 500 15.29 4.99 13.71
CA ILE A 500 16.51 5.70 13.33
C ILE A 500 17.09 5.14 12.05
N ARG A 501 17.80 5.99 11.34
CA ARG A 501 18.82 5.62 10.36
C ARG A 501 20.16 6.08 10.90
N TYR A 502 21.18 5.24 10.78
CA TYR A 502 22.50 5.52 11.35
C TYR A 502 23.61 5.17 10.37
N TYR A 503 24.79 5.74 10.62
CA TYR A 503 26.03 5.46 9.94
C TYR A 503 27.20 5.55 10.93
N TYR A 504 28.21 4.70 10.75
CA TYR A 504 29.51 4.79 11.39
C TYR A 504 30.61 4.48 10.39
N ALA A 505 31.70 5.25 10.48
CA ALA A 505 32.98 4.87 9.91
C ALA A 505 34.14 5.16 10.87
N ILE A 506 35.17 4.33 10.80
CA ILE A 506 36.44 4.60 11.46
C ILE A 506 37.32 5.34 10.46
N LEU A 507 37.81 6.52 10.83
CA LEU A 507 38.72 7.29 10.00
C LEU A 507 40.16 6.85 10.30
N MET A 508 40.86 6.42 9.26
CA MET A 508 42.24 5.96 9.33
C MET A 508 43.22 7.14 9.22
N GLU A 509 44.48 6.92 9.61
CA GLU A 509 45.52 7.95 9.63
C GLU A 509 45.82 8.53 8.22
N ASP A 510 45.70 7.71 7.19
CA ASP A 510 45.91 8.10 5.78
C ASP A 510 44.76 8.94 5.20
N GLY A 511 43.71 9.19 5.99
CA GLY A 511 42.51 9.93 5.57
C GLY A 511 41.44 9.08 4.89
N SER A 512 41.69 7.79 4.68
CA SER A 512 40.64 6.86 4.24
C SER A 512 39.68 6.52 5.38
N SER A 513 38.50 6.00 5.05
CA SER A 513 37.49 5.61 6.02
C SER A 513 37.06 4.17 5.78
N GLU A 514 36.83 3.45 6.88
CA GLU A 514 36.21 2.13 6.83
C GLU A 514 34.80 2.24 7.39
N SER A 515 33.79 1.97 6.56
CA SER A 515 32.41 1.87 7.03
C SER A 515 32.28 0.69 7.99
N VAL A 516 31.86 0.97 9.21
CA VAL A 516 31.67 -0.02 10.27
C VAL A 516 30.20 -0.15 10.67
N GLY A 517 29.27 0.40 9.90
CA GLY A 517 27.86 0.07 10.03
C GLY A 517 26.95 1.14 9.47
N GLU A 518 25.94 0.72 8.71
CA GLU A 518 24.83 1.55 8.26
C GLU A 518 23.54 0.72 8.32
N GLY A 519 22.43 1.37 8.61
CA GLY A 519 21.12 0.76 8.42
C GLY A 519 20.01 1.52 9.13
N HIS A 520 18.87 0.85 9.26
CA HIS A 520 17.71 1.34 10.00
C HIS A 520 17.49 0.48 11.24
N LEU A 521 17.05 1.09 12.34
CA LEU A 521 16.73 0.37 13.56
C LEU A 521 15.57 1.02 14.31
N TYR A 522 14.81 0.21 15.03
CA TYR A 522 13.90 0.68 16.06
C TYR A 522 14.60 0.66 17.42
N LEU A 523 14.84 1.83 18.01
CA LEU A 523 15.38 1.93 19.37
C LEU A 523 14.26 2.05 20.38
N ASP A 524 14.21 1.09 21.31
CA ASP A 524 13.36 1.18 22.49
C ASP A 524 13.94 2.16 23.52
N SER A 525 13.09 2.63 24.43
CA SER A 525 13.32 3.78 25.33
C SER A 525 14.57 3.75 26.22
N LEU A 526 15.27 2.62 26.31
CA LEU A 526 16.40 2.41 27.23
C LEU A 526 17.72 2.11 26.51
N TYR A 527 17.73 2.04 25.18
CA TYR A 527 18.86 1.51 24.42
C TYR A 527 19.39 2.53 23.41
N GLY A 528 20.71 2.70 23.41
CA GLY A 528 21.42 3.32 22.30
C GLY A 528 21.72 2.32 21.19
N TYR A 529 22.38 2.78 20.14
CA TYR A 529 22.76 1.96 19.00
C TYR A 529 24.27 1.74 18.94
N ARG A 530 24.67 0.55 18.49
CA ARG A 530 26.06 0.07 18.42
C ARG A 530 26.44 -0.31 16.99
N GLY A 531 27.54 0.25 16.48
CA GLY A 531 28.13 -0.16 15.21
C GLY A 531 28.92 -1.48 15.28
N VAL A 532 29.44 -1.94 14.16
CA VAL A 532 30.34 -3.10 14.10
C VAL A 532 31.65 -2.76 14.79
N GLY A 533 32.11 -3.65 15.66
CA GLY A 533 33.36 -3.47 16.38
C GLY A 533 34.58 -3.97 15.64
N ARG A 534 35.76 -3.57 16.13
CA ARG A 534 37.04 -4.16 15.78
C ARG A 534 37.69 -4.73 17.02
N SER A 535 38.47 -5.79 16.82
CA SER A 535 39.19 -6.42 17.92
C SER A 535 40.26 -5.47 18.44
N VAL A 536 40.65 -5.64 19.71
CA VAL A 536 41.78 -4.88 20.29
C VAL A 536 43.05 -5.10 19.47
N ALA A 537 43.28 -6.32 18.98
CA ALA A 537 44.44 -6.63 18.15
C ALA A 537 44.46 -5.83 16.84
N GLU A 538 43.31 -5.71 16.16
CA GLU A 538 43.19 -4.91 14.94
C GLU A 538 43.39 -3.43 15.20
N PHE A 539 42.79 -2.88 16.26
CA PHE A 539 42.98 -1.45 16.59
C PHE A 539 44.44 -1.11 16.91
N LEU A 540 45.18 -2.03 17.56
CA LEU A 540 46.57 -1.80 17.95
C LEU A 540 47.59 -2.16 16.86
N ASP A 541 47.14 -2.72 15.74
CA ASP A 541 48.00 -3.03 14.59
C ASP A 541 48.28 -1.75 13.79
N GLU A 542 49.52 -1.26 13.90
CA GLU A 542 49.96 -0.04 13.21
C GLU A 542 49.84 -0.15 11.68
N GLU A 543 49.94 -1.36 11.11
CA GLU A 543 49.79 -1.58 9.67
C GLU A 543 48.35 -1.34 9.18
N LYS A 544 47.36 -1.38 10.10
CA LYS A 544 45.95 -1.15 9.79
C LYS A 544 45.53 0.32 9.85
N GLY A 545 46.35 1.19 10.46
CA GLY A 545 46.13 2.64 10.45
C GLY A 545 44.91 3.16 11.22
N TYR A 546 44.28 2.35 12.09
CA TYR A 546 43.09 2.77 12.85
C TYR A 546 43.37 3.79 13.97
N LEU A 547 44.62 3.91 14.42
CA LEU A 547 45.02 4.88 15.43
C LEU A 547 45.66 6.09 14.76
N THR A 548 45.02 7.24 14.86
CA THR A 548 45.62 8.53 14.48
C THR A 548 46.11 9.24 15.73
N ASN A 549 47.42 9.47 15.86
CA ASN A 549 48.05 10.08 17.04
C ASN A 549 47.69 9.36 18.37
N GLY A 550 47.61 8.03 18.34
CA GLY A 550 47.25 7.23 19.52
C GLY A 550 45.76 7.27 19.92
N GLY A 551 44.91 7.93 19.11
CA GLY A 551 43.46 7.97 19.32
C GLY A 551 42.67 7.36 18.17
N ILE A 552 41.39 7.08 18.40
CA ILE A 552 40.45 6.58 17.39
C ILE A 552 39.57 7.72 16.92
N LYS A 553 39.48 7.92 15.61
CA LYS A 553 38.51 8.84 14.98
C LYS A 553 37.32 8.06 14.46
N ILE A 554 36.13 8.44 14.88
CA ILE A 554 34.86 7.86 14.43
C ILE A 554 34.06 8.95 13.74
N GLU A 555 33.79 8.76 12.45
CA GLU A 555 32.71 9.46 11.77
C GLU A 555 31.39 8.75 12.09
N TYR A 556 30.35 9.52 12.38
CA TYR A 556 29.04 8.98 12.69
C TYR A 556 27.94 9.85 12.08
N GLY A 557 26.85 9.20 11.68
CA GLY A 557 25.61 9.82 11.22
C GLY A 557 24.42 9.26 11.99
N LEU A 558 23.49 10.11 12.43
CA LEU A 558 22.25 9.66 13.06
C LEU A 558 21.08 10.56 12.66
N GLN A 559 20.03 9.94 12.14
CA GLN A 559 18.75 10.59 11.88
C GLN A 559 17.64 9.85 12.61
N ILE A 560 16.77 10.59 13.28
CA ILE A 560 15.51 10.05 13.76
C ILE A 560 14.48 10.24 12.64
N GLU A 561 14.00 9.16 12.04
CA GLU A 561 12.99 9.20 10.95
C GLU A 561 11.57 9.38 11.51
N GLY A 562 11.34 8.82 12.69
CA GLY A 562 10.06 8.91 13.35
C GLY A 562 10.13 8.49 14.81
N SER A 563 9.08 8.82 15.55
CA SER A 563 8.93 8.48 16.95
C SER A 563 7.58 7.85 17.21
N LEU A 564 7.52 6.92 18.14
CA LEU A 564 6.28 6.35 18.63
C LEU A 564 5.78 7.26 19.76
N ASP A 565 4.59 7.81 19.56
CA ASP A 565 3.94 8.63 20.57
C ASP A 565 3.44 7.78 21.77
N PRO A 566 3.00 8.40 22.89
CA PRO A 566 2.46 7.67 24.04
C PRO A 566 1.22 6.82 23.76
N TYR A 567 0.56 7.01 22.60
CA TYR A 567 -0.64 6.29 22.18
C TYR A 567 -0.32 5.16 21.18
N ASN A 568 0.97 4.88 20.94
CA ASN A 568 1.46 3.89 19.99
C ASN A 568 1.21 4.21 18.51
N PHE A 569 1.15 5.49 18.15
CA PHE A 569 1.16 5.94 16.76
C PHE A 569 2.54 6.42 16.34
N TRP A 570 2.98 6.00 15.16
CA TRP A 570 4.21 6.49 14.55
C TRP A 570 3.99 7.88 13.99
N THR A 571 4.80 8.82 14.44
CA THR A 571 4.89 10.19 13.94
C THR A 571 6.16 10.37 13.13
N PHE A 572 6.10 11.18 12.09
CA PHE A 572 7.30 11.66 11.39
C PHE A 572 8.05 12.62 12.29
N ASN A 573 9.37 12.56 12.27
CA ASN A 573 10.19 13.58 12.90
C ASN A 573 10.49 14.70 11.90
N PHE A 574 9.94 15.89 12.17
CA PHE A 574 10.20 17.08 11.36
C PHE A 574 11.33 17.94 11.92
N HIS A 575 11.89 17.62 13.09
CA HIS A 575 12.95 18.41 13.69
C HIS A 575 14.34 18.11 13.12
N ASP A 576 14.49 16.98 12.43
CA ASP A 576 15.69 16.65 11.67
C ASP A 576 15.49 16.90 10.18
N ARG A 577 16.57 17.31 9.53
CA ARG A 577 16.65 17.28 8.06
C ARG A 577 16.66 15.81 7.62
N LEU A 578 16.04 15.53 6.48
CA LEU A 578 16.24 14.26 5.80
C LEU A 578 17.68 14.18 5.28
N PHE A 579 18.20 12.96 5.08
CA PHE A 579 19.45 12.78 4.37
C PHE A 579 19.41 13.51 3.00
N ASP A 580 20.51 14.15 2.58
CA ASP A 580 20.70 14.84 1.28
C ASP A 580 19.89 16.11 1.05
N CYS A 581 19.17 16.54 2.08
CA CYS A 581 18.35 17.75 2.09
C CYS A 581 19.01 18.95 1.40
N GLN A 582 20.32 19.13 1.58
CA GLN A 582 21.08 20.27 1.06
C GLN A 582 21.49 20.09 -0.42
N GLU A 583 22.00 18.92 -0.79
CA GLU A 583 22.42 18.64 -2.17
C GLU A 583 21.23 18.52 -3.12
N LYS A 584 20.18 17.83 -2.68
CA LYS A 584 18.99 17.58 -3.49
C LYS A 584 17.98 18.73 -3.49
N GLN A 585 18.16 19.74 -2.63
CA GLN A 585 17.22 20.86 -2.46
C GLN A 585 15.76 20.43 -2.25
N ASN A 586 15.57 19.23 -1.69
CA ASN A 586 14.26 18.57 -1.58
C ASN A 586 13.55 18.89 -0.26
N MET A 587 14.00 19.90 0.47
CA MET A 587 13.40 20.28 1.75
C MET A 587 12.79 21.66 1.72
N ILE A 588 11.60 21.76 2.32
CA ILE A 588 10.99 23.02 2.74
C ILE A 588 11.23 23.14 4.24
N THR A 589 11.74 24.30 4.67
CA THR A 589 11.98 24.58 6.08
C THR A 589 10.98 25.59 6.61
N PHE A 590 10.35 25.27 7.73
CA PHE A 590 9.59 26.22 8.51
C PHE A 590 10.39 26.55 9.76
N HIS A 591 10.34 27.80 10.21
CA HIS A 591 10.98 28.17 11.46
C HIS A 591 10.10 29.08 12.30
N GLU A 592 10.27 29.00 13.62
CA GLU A 592 9.68 29.94 14.56
C GLU A 592 10.73 30.45 15.54
N GLN A 593 10.68 31.76 15.79
CA GLN A 593 11.49 32.38 16.84
C GLN A 593 10.71 32.36 18.15
N SER A 594 11.17 31.58 19.13
CA SER A 594 10.58 31.57 20.46
C SER A 594 10.88 32.89 21.18
N ARG A 595 9.86 33.47 21.83
CA ARG A 595 10.02 34.66 22.70
C ARG A 595 10.51 34.31 24.10
N ASN A 596 10.32 33.07 24.54
CA ASN A 596 10.55 32.65 25.93
C ASN A 596 11.93 32.02 26.12
N ASN A 597 12.45 31.35 25.10
CA ASN A 597 13.81 30.85 25.02
C ASN A 597 14.41 31.46 23.75
N ASN A 598 15.59 32.09 23.81
CA ASN A 598 16.24 32.74 22.65
C ASN A 598 16.61 31.79 21.47
N GLY A 599 15.96 30.64 21.32
CA GLY A 599 16.16 29.65 20.27
C GLY A 599 15.14 29.77 19.14
N ILE A 600 15.57 29.33 17.95
CA ILE A 600 14.73 29.16 16.76
C ILE A 600 14.39 27.67 16.65
N THR A 601 13.11 27.33 16.57
CA THR A 601 12.64 25.97 16.28
C THR A 601 12.52 25.82 14.77
N PHE A 602 13.04 24.71 14.23
CA PHE A 602 12.92 24.39 12.81
C PHE A 602 12.06 23.14 12.60
N PHE A 603 11.30 23.15 11.51
CA PHE A 603 10.63 22.00 10.95
C PHE A 603 11.08 21.82 9.51
N HIS A 604 11.40 20.58 9.14
CA HIS A 604 11.95 20.20 7.86
C HIS A 604 11.00 19.21 7.22
N CYS A 605 10.46 19.55 6.04
CA CYS A 605 9.49 18.73 5.32
C CYS A 605 10.00 18.40 3.92
N HIS A 606 9.66 17.22 3.42
CA HIS A 606 10.00 16.85 2.07
C HIS A 606 9.18 17.67 1.07
N LYS A 607 9.86 18.36 0.16
CA LYS A 607 9.29 19.28 -0.83
C LYS A 607 8.24 18.57 -1.68
N GLN A 608 8.54 17.37 -2.19
CA GLN A 608 7.62 16.64 -3.06
C GLN A 608 6.29 16.32 -2.38
N LEU A 609 6.30 15.98 -1.08
CA LEU A 609 5.08 15.64 -0.34
C LEU A 609 4.19 16.87 -0.15
N LEU A 610 4.81 18.01 0.17
CA LEU A 610 4.08 19.27 0.32
C LEU A 610 3.60 19.83 -1.03
N THR A 611 4.41 19.80 -2.09
CA THR A 611 4.02 20.25 -3.44
C THR A 611 2.96 19.35 -4.06
N HIS A 612 2.96 18.05 -3.73
CA HIS A 612 1.93 17.13 -4.20
C HIS A 612 0.56 17.46 -3.62
N HIS A 613 0.51 17.88 -2.36
CA HIS A 613 -0.74 18.16 -1.66
C HIS A 613 -1.15 19.64 -1.66
N SER A 614 -0.30 20.53 -2.19
CA SER A 614 -0.58 21.96 -2.22
C SER A 614 0.07 22.70 -3.38
N THR A 615 -0.75 23.57 -3.97
CA THR A 615 -0.36 24.54 -5.00
C THR A 615 0.34 25.78 -4.43
N TYR A 616 0.46 25.90 -3.11
CA TYR A 616 1.20 26.97 -2.46
C TYR A 616 2.72 26.80 -2.62
N PHE A 617 3.19 25.55 -2.58
CA PHE A 617 4.61 25.23 -2.71
C PHE A 617 4.94 25.00 -4.19
N VAL A 618 6.01 25.64 -4.68
CA VAL A 618 6.44 25.51 -6.09
C VAL A 618 7.47 24.39 -6.21
N SER A 619 7.22 23.41 -7.07
CA SER A 619 8.12 22.27 -7.34
C SER A 619 9.44 22.69 -7.96
N ASP A 620 9.40 23.71 -8.83
CA ASP A 620 10.50 24.05 -9.74
C ASP A 620 11.47 25.10 -9.18
N SER A 621 11.32 25.50 -7.92
CA SER A 621 12.28 26.44 -7.32
C SER A 621 13.58 25.72 -7.00
N ASN A 622 14.68 26.09 -7.65
CA ASN A 622 16.05 25.69 -7.27
C ASN A 622 16.57 26.48 -6.05
N GLU A 623 15.68 27.18 -5.34
CA GLU A 623 15.99 27.97 -4.16
C GLU A 623 15.48 27.26 -2.91
N TYR A 624 16.29 27.31 -1.84
CA TYR A 624 15.95 26.80 -0.52
C TYR A 624 14.74 27.55 0.03
N GLN A 625 13.59 26.87 0.14
CA GLN A 625 12.36 27.49 0.63
C GLN A 625 12.34 27.50 2.16
N MET A 626 12.34 28.70 2.74
CA MET A 626 12.28 28.90 4.19
C MET A 626 11.12 29.82 4.56
N PHE A 627 10.23 29.35 5.44
CA PHE A 627 9.01 30.04 5.84
C PHE A 627 9.00 30.36 7.33
N GLN A 628 8.79 31.62 7.68
CA GLN A 628 8.60 32.02 9.07
C GLN A 628 7.17 31.73 9.54
N LEU A 629 7.05 31.04 10.68
CA LEU A 629 5.81 30.92 11.44
C LEU A 629 5.65 32.17 12.31
N THR A 630 4.49 32.81 12.22
CA THR A 630 4.21 34.11 12.88
C THR A 630 3.33 33.98 14.12
N ASN A 631 2.93 32.77 14.52
CA ASN A 631 1.87 32.56 15.52
C ASN A 631 2.33 31.62 16.65
N GLN A 632 2.90 32.24 17.70
CA GLN A 632 3.70 31.62 18.78
C GLN A 632 2.98 30.63 19.70
N ASN A 633 1.65 30.55 19.66
CA ASN A 633 0.90 29.73 20.59
C ASN A 633 0.65 28.29 20.09
N TYR A 634 1.19 27.90 18.93
CA TYR A 634 0.66 26.76 18.17
C TYR A 634 1.71 25.85 17.52
N LEU A 635 2.93 25.75 18.08
CA LEU A 635 3.98 24.87 17.55
C LEU A 635 3.53 23.41 17.46
N ASN A 636 2.93 22.88 18.53
CA ASN A 636 2.43 21.51 18.56
C ASN A 636 1.37 21.30 17.45
N SER A 637 0.49 22.29 17.25
CA SER A 637 -0.54 22.25 16.23
C SER A 637 0.01 22.34 14.80
N PHE A 638 1.18 22.98 14.63
CA PHE A 638 1.85 23.01 13.33
C PHE A 638 2.51 21.67 13.02
N GLU A 639 3.12 21.01 14.01
CA GLU A 639 3.63 19.65 13.85
C GLU A 639 2.50 18.66 13.52
N GLU A 640 1.37 18.73 14.22
CA GLU A 640 0.16 17.95 13.89
C GLU A 640 -0.33 18.21 12.45
N PHE A 641 -0.31 19.47 12.01
CA PHE A 641 -0.64 19.84 10.63
C PHE A 641 0.32 19.19 9.63
N LEU A 642 1.63 19.17 9.91
CA LEU A 642 2.61 18.52 9.06
C LEU A 642 2.42 16.99 9.03
N LEU A 643 2.13 16.36 10.18
CA LEU A 643 1.85 14.93 10.26
C LEU A 643 0.70 14.52 9.32
N ILE A 644 -0.42 15.23 9.37
CA ILE A 644 -1.59 14.93 8.52
C ILE A 644 -1.32 15.29 7.06
N SER A 645 -0.59 16.37 6.81
CA SER A 645 -0.11 16.71 5.48
C SER A 645 0.73 15.59 4.85
N HIS A 646 1.38 14.77 5.68
CA HIS A 646 2.17 13.60 5.28
C HIS A 646 1.39 12.28 5.44
N GLY A 647 0.06 12.34 5.64
CA GLY A 647 -0.83 11.18 5.64
C GLY A 647 -0.99 10.46 6.98
N VAL A 648 -0.42 10.97 8.08
CA VAL A 648 -0.62 10.40 9.42
C VAL A 648 -2.04 10.72 9.90
N ARG A 649 -2.80 9.70 10.27
CA ARG A 649 -4.16 9.87 10.83
C ARG A 649 -4.08 10.03 12.35
N ALA A 650 -4.10 11.26 12.84
CA ALA A 650 -4.11 11.52 14.29
C ALA A 650 -5.56 11.55 14.85
N TYR A 651 -5.74 11.01 16.06
CA TYR A 651 -7.05 10.89 16.72
C TYR A 651 -7.42 12.07 17.62
N TYR A 652 -6.44 12.90 18.00
CA TYR A 652 -6.61 14.04 18.90
C TYR A 652 -5.97 15.27 18.28
N ILE A 653 -6.76 16.11 17.62
CA ILE A 653 -6.26 17.25 16.84
C ILE A 653 -7.01 18.51 17.24
N SER A 654 -6.27 19.61 17.39
CA SER A 654 -6.83 20.96 17.47
C SER A 654 -7.28 21.44 16.08
N PHE A 655 -8.51 21.13 15.69
CA PHE A 655 -9.00 21.32 14.32
C PHE A 655 -9.05 22.78 13.84
N SER A 656 -9.29 23.75 14.74
CA SER A 656 -9.42 25.16 14.35
C SER A 656 -8.11 25.74 13.84
N GLN A 657 -6.99 25.47 14.53
CA GLN A 657 -5.66 25.96 14.15
C GLN A 657 -5.11 25.24 12.92
N MET A 658 -5.36 23.94 12.84
CA MET A 658 -4.99 23.15 11.67
C MET A 658 -5.65 23.66 10.40
N MET A 659 -6.90 24.09 10.50
CA MET A 659 -7.64 24.63 9.37
C MET A 659 -7.03 25.95 8.88
N GLU A 660 -6.56 26.81 9.79
CA GLU A 660 -5.86 28.04 9.41
C GLU A 660 -4.58 27.75 8.62
N TYR A 661 -3.78 26.76 9.06
CA TYR A 661 -2.60 26.32 8.32
C TYR A 661 -2.95 25.67 6.98
N ALA A 662 -3.96 24.79 6.96
CA ALA A 662 -4.39 24.12 5.74
C ALA A 662 -4.91 25.11 4.69
N GLN A 663 -5.61 26.17 5.11
CA GLN A 663 -6.00 27.25 4.20
C GLN A 663 -4.82 28.09 3.74
N LYS A 664 -3.98 28.56 4.69
CA LYS A 664 -2.81 29.39 4.38
C LYS A 664 -1.91 28.72 3.35
N TYR A 665 -1.64 27.44 3.54
CA TYR A 665 -0.79 26.63 2.68
C TYR A 665 -1.58 25.85 1.63
N LYS A 666 -2.86 26.15 1.38
CA LYS A 666 -3.69 25.52 0.32
C LYS A 666 -3.67 23.98 0.29
N MET A 667 -3.68 23.34 1.45
CA MET A 667 -3.65 21.88 1.62
C MET A 667 -5.07 21.28 1.54
N PHE A 668 -5.63 21.18 0.33
CA PHE A 668 -7.03 20.77 0.13
C PHE A 668 -7.36 19.38 0.72
N ASN A 669 -6.41 18.44 0.66
CA ASN A 669 -6.58 17.10 1.21
C ASN A 669 -6.76 17.13 2.74
N VAL A 670 -6.02 18.01 3.43
CA VAL A 670 -6.12 18.21 4.88
C VAL A 670 -7.48 18.83 5.22
N ILE A 671 -7.92 19.85 4.47
CA ILE A 671 -9.24 20.47 4.64
C ILE A 671 -10.36 19.43 4.48
N GLN A 672 -10.28 18.59 3.44
CA GLN A 672 -11.26 17.54 3.18
C GLN A 672 -11.28 16.48 4.28
N LEU A 673 -10.12 16.06 4.78
CA LEU A 673 -10.02 15.10 5.86
C LEU A 673 -10.64 15.63 7.16
N ILE A 674 -10.42 16.92 7.46
CA ILE A 674 -11.02 17.57 8.62
C ILE A 674 -12.53 17.71 8.45
N ASP A 675 -12.99 18.12 7.26
CA ASP A 675 -14.42 18.24 6.90
C ASP A 675 -15.16 16.92 7.14
N GLN A 676 -14.57 15.80 6.72
CA GLN A 676 -15.12 14.46 6.98
C GLN A 676 -15.06 14.05 8.46
N SER A 677 -13.94 14.34 9.14
CA SER A 677 -13.76 13.98 10.55
C SER A 677 -14.76 14.70 11.47
N TRP A 678 -15.05 15.97 11.19
CA TRP A 678 -16.04 16.75 11.95
C TRP A 678 -17.45 16.17 11.85
N VAL A 679 -17.80 15.56 10.72
CA VAL A 679 -19.09 14.85 10.57
C VAL A 679 -19.18 13.68 11.54
N VAL A 680 -18.10 12.91 11.68
CA VAL A 680 -18.04 11.73 12.56
C VAL A 680 -18.05 12.14 14.04
N MET A 681 -17.28 13.16 14.40
CA MET A 681 -17.09 13.57 15.80
C MET A 681 -18.27 14.36 16.40
N ASP A 682 -19.22 14.80 15.57
CA ASP A 682 -20.34 15.67 15.98
C ASP A 682 -19.93 16.91 16.78
N ILE A 683 -18.79 17.49 16.40
CA ILE A 683 -18.35 18.79 16.90
C ILE A 683 -19.48 19.79 16.65
N GLU A 684 -19.73 20.71 17.58
CA GLU A 684 -20.68 21.80 17.39
C GLU A 684 -19.91 23.03 16.87
N SER A 685 -20.15 23.40 15.62
CA SER A 685 -19.55 24.59 15.00
C SER A 685 -20.63 25.50 14.41
N ILE A 686 -20.33 26.79 14.36
CA ILE A 686 -21.22 27.82 13.83
C ILE A 686 -21.10 27.90 12.30
N LEU A 687 -22.19 28.28 11.62
CA LEU A 687 -22.27 28.38 10.15
C LEU A 687 -21.15 29.23 9.55
N SER A 688 -20.75 30.31 10.21
CA SER A 688 -19.66 31.18 9.78
C SER A 688 -18.32 30.46 9.68
N GLU A 689 -17.98 29.58 10.63
CA GLU A 689 -16.73 28.79 10.57
C GLU A 689 -16.78 27.77 9.43
N VAL A 690 -17.94 27.14 9.22
CA VAL A 690 -18.15 26.20 8.13
C VAL A 690 -17.93 26.88 6.78
N PHE A 691 -18.47 28.08 6.58
CA PHE A 691 -18.25 28.86 5.35
C PHE A 691 -16.81 29.36 5.23
N LYS A 692 -16.26 29.94 6.31
CA LYS A 692 -14.87 30.40 6.35
C LYS A 692 -13.91 29.30 5.90
N TYR A 693 -14.15 28.06 6.32
CA TYR A 693 -13.25 26.92 6.08
C TYR A 693 -13.63 26.03 4.90
N GLY A 694 -14.76 26.28 4.23
CA GLY A 694 -15.20 25.49 3.07
C GLY A 694 -15.61 24.06 3.41
N LEU A 695 -16.16 23.80 4.61
CA LEU A 695 -16.45 22.45 5.11
C LEU A 695 -17.76 21.90 4.51
N ASN A 696 -17.66 21.41 3.29
CA ASN A 696 -18.80 21.10 2.44
C ASN A 696 -19.58 19.85 2.89
N HIS A 697 -18.92 18.85 3.48
CA HIS A 697 -19.58 17.64 4.00
C HIS A 697 -20.24 17.94 5.35
N TYR A 698 -19.52 18.64 6.23
CA TYR A 698 -20.01 19.03 7.54
C TYR A 698 -21.17 20.03 7.47
N LEU A 699 -21.18 20.92 6.46
CA LEU A 699 -22.30 21.82 6.18
C LEU A 699 -23.64 21.06 6.11
N ILE A 700 -23.69 19.89 5.47
CA ILE A 700 -24.92 19.10 5.37
C ILE A 700 -25.45 18.72 6.75
N LYS A 701 -24.56 18.37 7.69
CA LYS A 701 -24.91 18.04 9.06
C LYS A 701 -25.45 19.26 9.81
N VAL A 702 -24.79 20.41 9.67
CA VAL A 702 -25.23 21.67 10.29
C VAL A 702 -26.60 22.11 9.75
N LEU A 703 -26.81 22.00 8.42
CA LEU A 703 -28.07 22.29 7.76
C LEU A 703 -29.21 21.36 8.19
N LYS A 704 -28.94 20.06 8.42
CA LYS A 704 -29.92 19.10 8.97
C LYS A 704 -30.38 19.47 10.38
N LYS A 705 -29.52 20.07 11.21
CA LYS A 705 -29.89 20.56 12.56
C LYS A 705 -30.85 21.75 12.51
N LYS A 706 -30.97 22.46 11.38
CA LYS A 706 -31.91 23.57 11.19
C LYS A 706 -33.33 23.07 10.97
N LYS A 707 -34.25 23.58 11.79
CA LYS A 707 -35.65 23.11 11.84
C LYS A 707 -36.61 23.98 11.04
N THR A 708 -36.27 25.23 10.75
CA THR A 708 -37.15 26.15 10.02
C THR A 708 -36.38 26.98 8.99
N SER A 709 -37.05 27.36 7.90
CA SER A 709 -36.49 28.24 6.87
C SER A 709 -36.15 29.62 7.44
N LYS A 710 -36.95 30.13 8.39
CA LYS A 710 -36.70 31.39 9.10
C LYS A 710 -35.39 31.36 9.89
N GLU A 711 -35.13 30.29 10.63
CA GLU A 711 -33.89 30.11 11.40
C GLU A 711 -32.66 30.09 10.46
N LEU A 712 -32.76 29.39 9.33
CA LEU A 712 -31.68 29.34 8.34
C LEU A 712 -31.43 30.71 7.70
N ALA A 713 -32.48 31.42 7.29
CA ALA A 713 -32.36 32.76 6.70
C ALA A 713 -31.75 33.77 7.68
N GLU A 714 -32.12 33.71 8.97
CA GLU A 714 -31.57 34.60 9.98
C GLU A 714 -30.08 34.37 10.21
N LYS A 715 -29.61 33.11 10.16
CA LYS A 715 -28.18 32.79 10.22
C LYS A 715 -27.44 33.26 8.96
N LEU A 716 -27.99 33.01 7.77
CA LEU A 716 -27.38 33.43 6.51
C LEU A 716 -27.30 34.96 6.35
N LYS A 717 -28.23 35.73 6.95
CA LYS A 717 -28.17 37.21 6.95
C LYS A 717 -26.93 37.78 7.64
N ASN A 718 -26.31 37.02 8.54
CA ASN A 718 -25.11 37.45 9.25
C ASN A 718 -23.81 37.07 8.51
N GLU A 719 -23.93 36.43 7.35
CA GLU A 719 -22.80 35.98 6.53
C GLU A 719 -22.70 36.84 5.27
N ASP A 720 -21.48 36.98 4.74
CA ASP A 720 -21.27 37.60 3.43
C ASP A 720 -21.51 36.58 2.32
N LEU A 721 -22.73 36.58 1.76
CA LEU A 721 -23.18 35.59 0.78
C LEU A 721 -22.34 35.56 -0.50
N GLU A 722 -21.68 36.66 -0.87
CA GLU A 722 -20.81 36.75 -2.05
C GLU A 722 -19.50 35.97 -1.86
N THR A 723 -19.10 35.72 -0.61
CA THR A 723 -17.87 34.97 -0.28
C THR A 723 -18.09 33.46 -0.15
N ILE A 724 -19.35 33.01 -0.16
CA ILE A 724 -19.69 31.60 0.03
C ILE A 724 -19.49 30.84 -1.29
N PRO A 725 -18.72 29.72 -1.30
CA PRO A 725 -18.56 28.90 -2.49
C PRO A 725 -19.91 28.42 -3.05
N GLY A 726 -20.06 28.47 -4.38
CA GLY A 726 -21.33 28.15 -5.05
C GLY A 726 -21.92 26.78 -4.67
N GLU A 727 -21.09 25.76 -4.48
CA GLU A 727 -21.54 24.42 -4.03
C GLU A 727 -22.14 24.43 -2.62
N MET A 728 -21.60 25.23 -1.71
CA MET A 728 -22.14 25.38 -0.36
C MET A 728 -23.44 26.17 -0.39
N MET A 729 -23.51 27.22 -1.20
CA MET A 729 -24.73 28.01 -1.40
C MET A 729 -25.86 27.15 -1.96
N LYS A 730 -25.59 26.29 -2.96
CA LYS A 730 -26.57 25.33 -3.50
C LYS A 730 -27.16 24.44 -2.41
N LYS A 731 -26.34 23.95 -1.47
CA LYS A 731 -26.80 23.14 -0.32
C LYS A 731 -27.68 23.95 0.64
N CYS A 732 -27.30 25.19 0.94
CA CYS A 732 -28.11 26.10 1.76
C CYS A 732 -29.47 26.38 1.12
N VAL A 733 -29.49 26.71 -0.17
CA VAL A 733 -30.72 26.98 -0.94
C VAL A 733 -31.61 25.74 -1.00
N LYS A 734 -31.04 24.57 -1.29
CA LYS A 734 -31.77 23.30 -1.27
C LYS A 734 -32.46 23.08 0.08
N ARG A 735 -31.72 23.21 1.18
CA ARG A 735 -32.28 23.04 2.53
C ARG A 735 -33.34 24.09 2.85
N PHE A 736 -33.15 25.33 2.42
CA PHE A 736 -34.12 26.40 2.61
C PHE A 736 -35.46 26.06 1.96
N PHE A 737 -35.46 25.58 0.72
CA PHE A 737 -36.69 25.17 0.03
C PHE A 737 -37.33 23.92 0.63
N GLU A 738 -36.54 22.92 1.06
CA GLU A 738 -37.05 21.76 1.81
C GLU A 738 -37.82 22.18 3.07
N LEU A 739 -37.36 23.24 3.75
CA LEU A 739 -37.99 23.75 4.97
C LEU A 739 -39.14 24.74 4.69
N ALA A 740 -39.13 25.44 3.56
CA ALA A 740 -40.14 26.43 3.19
C ALA A 740 -41.34 25.81 2.46
N ILE A 741 -41.13 24.70 1.76
CA ILE A 741 -42.15 24.01 0.95
C ILE A 741 -42.07 22.50 1.22
N PRO A 742 -42.58 22.01 2.37
CA PRO A 742 -42.44 20.61 2.78
C PRO A 742 -43.05 19.60 1.79
N ASP A 743 -44.06 20.03 1.00
CA ASP A 743 -44.86 19.16 0.13
C ASP A 743 -44.56 19.32 -1.37
N GLY A 744 -43.49 20.03 -1.76
CA GLY A 744 -43.03 20.13 -3.15
C GLY A 744 -43.99 20.78 -4.16
N LYS A 745 -45.12 21.34 -3.72
CA LYS A 745 -46.07 22.05 -4.59
C LYS A 745 -45.63 23.51 -4.75
N PHE A 746 -44.97 23.80 -5.87
CA PHE A 746 -44.90 25.16 -6.39
C PHE A 746 -46.27 25.51 -6.98
N ASN A 747 -46.98 26.47 -6.36
CA ASN A 747 -48.09 27.16 -7.00
C ASN A 747 -47.57 28.30 -7.86
#